data_AF-A0A972IFE7-F1
#
_entry.id   AF-A0A972IFE7-F1
#
_cell.length_a   1.000
_cell.length_b   1.000
_cell.length_c   1.000
_cell.angle_alpha   90.00
_cell.angle_beta   90.00
_cell.angle_gamma   90.00
#
_symmetry.space_group_name_H-M   'P 1'
#
loop_
_entity.id
_entity.type
_entity.pdbx_description
1 polymer ?
#
loop_
_entity_poly.entity_id
_entity_poly.type
_entity_poly.pdbx_seq_one_letter_code
_entity_poly.pdbx_strand_id
1 'polypeptide(L)'
;MLPRVALIGWLAIAAVSAAESSAGEPDFSTWQRLPVFHSGRMMPVNTFAQQVVEAVCGSANPRLGLEGAAAAARSLPEFRETEKLFPGGPRKFPAAELVFSWLVEPERWERVPLLIAEHEGLRKDVLGLPTHSESGIHLKHVSPRAVAESKAFWEALDQLQSKRRQAIGRNVELTATERKLAQLGEAFSTYRAVTFDPFRDPPHSFLARLGDAATAWNGTASAWAEAKSDLESLTPAVYDGQIDAEVEAVRSALSALSEITDRGAADPVRAELMLVSGARRAEKLAEIAERGMKELFRRDAPPEYTARRWQRLRSQAHVVASRAGELAVAITQAQLAIYESHPSLRLVPGLNPPALEKDRGTDDQSQPWLSVQTLLFSGDDVYRRFLRPGMPETPPAPLYPENRTRLEYLQLLAKNNPQRVERAALAEAAAAYVDRGAAGRAARFEAAMDRFAAALRGLAEQIEPYRAGLPLRNRDEALIAATAYPPPGATDAEVHYYRLDPFLWSWVFSFVALCCLGMAFGVLRAPMYWLGILALVGGQAFSVYGFALRVHVTGWAPVTNMFETVVFVALVAALLGLWFAFVPLFGPAIRHAWRMTALPGAAGTARNRELDLEWMGPAAWTAARWALLLPRLALAAAVVYFLTSVAYGVGSGYAIVRLAPRSETWNDRIVWLVGLLMLGLSVWLVPRLVLAALLSAVSFPWTLARAGVGAVLRRMIDRKAFAVVGAGIAFLVGLIAYYAPIWDKGINPLMPVLRDNFWLTLHVLTITASYGAGFLAWGLGIAAMGHYLLGRYRDGDPSEGGAARRHGPAACETLSGFIYRSIQVAVVLLAAGTILGGLWADVSWGRFWGWDPKEVWALISLLIYVGVLHFRITGVLRDFSLAAGAVVSITAIVMAWWGVNYFFGSGMHSYGSGEGGGWYVAGFLAVNFLVVAAAAIRYLGETGGLPAPADAGGEIDSARVETVPDTQ
;
A
#
# COMPACT_ATOMS: atom_id res chain seq x y z
N MET A 1 -6.33 38.21 -28.64
CA MET A 1 -5.15 38.34 -27.74
C MET A 1 -4.98 37.16 -26.77
N LEU A 2 -6.04 36.53 -26.26
CA LEU A 2 -5.95 35.33 -25.39
C LEU A 2 -5.12 34.13 -25.91
N PRO A 3 -5.15 33.73 -27.21
CA PRO A 3 -4.39 32.55 -27.64
C PRO A 3 -2.87 32.77 -27.66
N ARG A 4 -2.41 34.03 -27.77
CA ARG A 4 -0.98 34.35 -27.72
C ARG A 4 -0.43 34.34 -26.29
N VAL A 5 -1.23 34.73 -25.29
CA VAL A 5 -0.81 34.71 -23.87
C VAL A 5 -0.72 33.28 -23.35
N ALA A 6 -1.64 32.39 -23.76
CA ALA A 6 -1.58 30.97 -23.41
C ALA A 6 -0.39 30.25 -24.06
N LEU A 7 -0.07 30.59 -25.32
CA LEU A 7 1.10 30.05 -26.03
C LEU A 7 2.41 30.57 -25.44
N ILE A 8 2.48 31.85 -25.04
CA ILE A 8 3.64 32.43 -24.35
C ILE A 8 3.79 31.84 -22.94
N GLY A 9 2.70 31.56 -22.23
CA GLY A 9 2.71 30.87 -20.95
C GLY A 9 3.21 29.43 -21.05
N TRP A 10 2.77 28.69 -22.08
CA TRP A 10 3.26 27.34 -22.37
C TRP A 10 4.72 27.32 -22.82
N LEU A 11 5.13 28.27 -23.67
CA LEU A 11 6.52 28.41 -24.10
C LEU A 11 7.43 28.90 -22.98
N ALA A 12 6.92 29.71 -22.03
CA ALA A 12 7.68 30.12 -20.85
C ALA A 12 7.83 28.98 -19.84
N ILE A 13 6.81 28.14 -19.65
CA ILE A 13 6.90 26.94 -18.80
C ILE A 13 7.82 25.89 -19.45
N ALA A 14 7.72 25.69 -20.77
CA ALA A 14 8.62 24.81 -21.51
C ALA A 14 10.07 25.36 -21.54
N ALA A 15 10.25 26.68 -21.64
CA ALA A 15 11.57 27.31 -21.62
C ALA A 15 12.18 27.35 -20.21
N VAL A 16 11.39 27.48 -19.14
CA VAL A 16 11.88 27.35 -17.76
C VAL A 16 12.22 25.89 -17.44
N SER A 17 11.41 24.93 -17.92
CA SER A 17 11.70 23.50 -17.79
C SER A 17 12.87 23.03 -18.67
N ALA A 18 13.15 23.70 -19.80
CA ALA A 18 14.29 23.42 -20.66
C ALA A 18 15.55 24.20 -20.29
N ALA A 19 15.43 25.35 -19.60
CA ALA A 19 16.56 26.13 -19.10
C ALA A 19 17.14 25.57 -17.79
N GLU A 20 16.40 24.70 -17.09
CA GLU A 20 16.91 23.93 -15.93
C GLU A 20 17.71 22.68 -16.32
N SER A 21 17.97 22.43 -17.62
CA SER A 21 19.05 21.51 -18.00
C SER A 21 20.40 22.18 -17.71
N SER A 22 20.77 22.23 -16.44
CA SER A 22 22.08 22.68 -16.02
C SER A 22 23.12 21.75 -16.65
N ALA A 23 23.85 22.24 -17.63
CA ALA A 23 24.99 21.55 -18.22
C ALA A 23 26.06 21.38 -17.11
N GLY A 24 25.93 20.36 -16.27
CA GLY A 24 26.83 20.13 -15.13
C GLY A 24 26.32 19.20 -14.02
N GLU A 25 25.01 18.94 -13.90
CA GLU A 25 24.48 17.96 -12.93
C GLU A 25 24.30 16.56 -13.54
N PRO A 26 24.66 15.46 -12.83
CA PRO A 26 24.50 14.11 -13.35
C PRO A 26 23.02 13.72 -13.47
N ASP A 27 22.63 13.11 -14.60
CA ASP A 27 21.29 12.53 -14.76
C ASP A 27 21.18 11.16 -14.07
N PHE A 28 20.23 11.03 -13.15
CA PHE A 28 19.93 9.79 -12.43
C PHE A 28 18.84 8.95 -13.11
N SER A 29 18.39 9.29 -14.33
CA SER A 29 17.27 8.60 -14.98
C SER A 29 17.48 7.11 -15.20
N THR A 30 18.71 6.68 -15.51
CA THR A 30 19.06 5.25 -15.62
C THR A 30 19.04 4.58 -14.25
N TRP A 31 19.65 5.21 -13.24
CA TRP A 31 19.63 4.73 -11.85
C TRP A 31 18.20 4.55 -11.32
N GLN A 32 17.34 5.55 -11.52
CA GLN A 32 15.94 5.57 -11.07
C GLN A 32 15.12 4.40 -11.62
N ARG A 33 15.42 3.94 -12.84
CA ARG A 33 14.67 2.90 -13.56
C ARG A 33 15.15 1.49 -13.27
N LEU A 34 16.31 1.31 -12.63
CA LEU A 34 16.80 -0.02 -12.27
C LEU A 34 15.76 -0.77 -11.43
N PRO A 35 15.51 -2.06 -11.72
CA PRO A 35 14.61 -2.86 -10.91
C PRO A 35 15.29 -3.25 -9.59
N VAL A 36 14.54 -3.13 -8.50
CA VAL A 36 14.94 -3.55 -7.16
C VAL A 36 13.83 -4.39 -6.55
N PHE A 37 14.20 -5.49 -5.88
CA PHE A 37 13.25 -6.33 -5.14
C PHE A 37 13.21 -5.93 -3.67
N HIS A 38 12.09 -5.36 -3.24
CA HIS A 38 11.92 -4.89 -1.88
C HIS A 38 10.48 -5.17 -1.40
N SER A 39 10.33 -5.57 -0.14
CA SER A 39 9.03 -5.88 0.47
C SER A 39 8.17 -6.86 -0.36
N GLY A 40 8.79 -7.88 -0.96
CA GLY A 40 8.07 -8.93 -1.68
C GLY A 40 7.52 -8.54 -3.06
N ARG A 41 7.92 -7.39 -3.62
CA ARG A 41 7.66 -7.03 -5.02
C ARG A 41 8.89 -6.44 -5.70
N MET A 42 8.89 -6.47 -7.03
CA MET A 42 9.81 -5.68 -7.84
C MET A 42 9.27 -4.26 -8.00
N MET A 43 10.17 -3.27 -7.94
CA MET A 43 9.87 -1.85 -8.08
C MET A 43 11.08 -1.11 -8.69
N PRO A 44 10.95 0.12 -9.21
CA PRO A 44 12.11 0.93 -9.55
C PRO A 44 12.89 1.36 -8.32
N VAL A 45 14.21 1.54 -8.46
CA VAL A 45 15.08 2.16 -7.45
C VAL A 45 14.55 3.53 -7.01
N ASN A 46 13.88 4.28 -7.90
CA ASN A 46 13.24 5.53 -7.50
C ASN A 46 12.20 5.33 -6.38
N THR A 47 11.32 4.33 -6.48
CA THR A 47 10.32 4.06 -5.43
C THR A 47 11.00 3.60 -4.15
N PHE A 48 11.92 2.64 -4.27
CA PHE A 48 12.70 2.17 -3.12
C PHE A 48 13.41 3.33 -2.43
N ALA A 49 14.05 4.22 -3.19
CA ALA A 49 14.77 5.35 -2.65
C ALA A 49 13.83 6.33 -1.94
N GLN A 50 12.65 6.62 -2.49
CA GLN A 50 11.65 7.45 -1.82
C GLN A 50 11.23 6.85 -0.47
N GLN A 51 10.95 5.54 -0.43
CA GLN A 51 10.59 4.83 0.81
C GLN A 51 11.71 4.87 1.85
N VAL A 52 12.94 4.54 1.44
CA VAL A 52 14.11 4.55 2.32
C VAL A 52 14.39 5.97 2.84
N VAL A 53 14.41 6.96 1.96
CA VAL A 53 14.73 8.35 2.35
C VAL A 53 13.62 8.94 3.22
N GLU A 54 12.35 8.61 2.97
CA GLU A 54 11.25 9.01 3.85
C GLU A 54 11.33 8.33 5.22
N ALA A 55 11.66 7.04 5.29
CA ALA A 55 11.84 6.33 6.55
C ALA A 55 13.01 6.89 7.39
N VAL A 56 14.08 7.33 6.71
CA VAL A 56 15.29 7.85 7.36
C VAL A 56 15.16 9.33 7.72
N CYS A 57 14.68 10.16 6.80
CA CYS A 57 14.68 11.62 6.88
C CYS A 57 13.30 12.25 7.14
N GLY A 58 12.22 11.47 7.09
CA GLY A 58 10.83 11.95 7.26
C GLY A 58 10.23 12.63 6.03
N SER A 59 10.97 12.66 4.92
CA SER A 59 10.51 13.22 3.65
C SER A 59 11.27 12.56 2.51
N ALA A 60 10.59 12.23 1.41
CA ALA A 60 11.22 11.67 0.22
C ALA A 60 12.18 12.65 -0.50
N ASN A 61 12.05 13.97 -0.29
CA ASN A 61 12.95 14.99 -0.89
C ASN A 61 13.43 15.97 0.18
N PRO A 62 14.25 15.51 1.15
CA PRO A 62 14.62 16.31 2.30
C PRO A 62 15.53 17.47 1.90
N ARG A 63 15.35 18.61 2.57
CA ARG A 63 16.32 19.71 2.54
C ARG A 63 17.32 19.45 3.66
N LEU A 64 18.51 18.98 3.29
CA LEU A 64 19.58 18.64 4.23
C LEU A 64 20.63 19.74 4.26
N GLY A 65 21.31 19.84 5.39
CA GLY A 65 22.40 20.79 5.63
C GLY A 65 23.13 20.45 6.93
N LEU A 66 24.11 21.28 7.28
CA LEU A 66 24.93 21.12 8.49
C LEU A 66 24.41 21.95 9.68
N GLU A 67 23.19 22.48 9.54
CA GLU A 67 22.45 23.14 10.61
C GLU A 67 22.11 22.09 11.68
N GLY A 68 22.59 22.29 12.92
CA GLY A 68 22.43 21.33 14.01
C GLY A 68 23.57 20.33 14.19
N ALA A 69 24.60 20.35 13.35
CA ALA A 69 25.86 19.65 13.64
C ALA A 69 26.55 20.30 14.85
N ALA A 70 26.98 19.49 15.82
CA ALA A 70 27.61 19.98 17.06
C ALA A 70 28.85 20.85 16.77
N ALA A 71 29.05 21.93 17.54
CA ALA A 71 30.20 22.82 17.38
C ALA A 71 31.54 22.06 17.47
N ALA A 72 31.63 21.08 18.38
CA ALA A 72 32.80 20.20 18.51
C ALA A 72 33.05 19.30 17.28
N ALA A 73 32.00 18.91 16.54
CA ALA A 73 32.14 18.14 15.31
C ALA A 73 32.70 19.01 14.17
N ARG A 74 32.36 20.31 14.13
CA ARG A 74 32.81 21.27 13.11
C ARG A 74 34.32 21.53 13.14
N SER A 75 34.97 21.35 14.29
CA SER A 75 36.43 21.53 14.43
C SER A 75 37.25 20.33 13.95
N LEU A 76 36.64 19.18 13.65
CA LEU A 76 37.37 17.99 13.22
C LEU A 76 37.81 18.12 11.75
N PRO A 77 39.05 17.72 11.39
CA PRO A 77 39.52 17.75 9.99
C PRO A 77 38.60 16.99 9.03
N GLU A 78 38.05 15.87 9.50
CA GLU A 78 37.12 15.00 8.77
C GLU A 78 35.79 15.70 8.45
N PHE A 79 35.40 16.72 9.21
CA PHE A 79 34.17 17.49 8.98
C PHE A 79 34.26 18.34 7.71
N ARG A 80 35.47 18.74 7.29
CA ARG A 80 35.69 19.45 6.01
C ARG A 80 35.30 18.60 4.80
N GLU A 81 35.40 17.28 4.89
CA GLU A 81 34.92 16.38 3.82
C GLU A 81 33.39 16.31 3.76
N THR A 82 32.72 16.40 4.91
CA THR A 82 31.26 16.51 5.00
C THR A 82 30.75 17.85 4.43
N GLU A 83 31.50 18.95 4.62
CA GLU A 83 31.16 20.26 4.03
C GLU A 83 31.13 20.24 2.49
N LYS A 84 31.93 19.39 1.84
CA LYS A 84 31.93 19.23 0.38
C LYS A 84 30.62 18.70 -0.19
N LEU A 85 29.73 18.13 0.64
CA LEU A 85 28.36 17.74 0.23
C LEU A 85 27.46 18.97 0.01
N PHE A 86 27.81 20.12 0.61
CA PHE A 86 26.98 21.33 0.65
C PHE A 86 27.75 22.58 0.20
N PRO A 87 28.32 22.63 -1.03
CA PRO A 87 29.18 23.73 -1.48
C PRO A 87 28.49 25.11 -1.51
N GLY A 88 27.16 25.15 -1.58
CA GLY A 88 26.34 26.38 -1.52
C GLY A 88 25.42 26.44 -0.29
N GLY A 89 25.69 25.65 0.75
CA GLY A 89 24.84 25.52 1.92
C GLY A 89 23.72 24.46 1.77
N PRO A 90 22.69 24.50 2.64
CA PRO A 90 21.64 23.50 2.66
C PRO A 90 20.88 23.41 1.33
N ARG A 91 20.71 22.20 0.80
CA ARG A 91 20.03 21.95 -0.48
C ARG A 91 19.01 20.80 -0.38
N LYS A 92 18.09 20.75 -1.33
CA LYS A 92 17.18 19.61 -1.48
C LYS A 92 17.90 18.48 -2.23
N PHE A 93 17.71 17.25 -1.77
CA PHE A 93 18.21 16.06 -2.45
C PHE A 93 17.03 15.24 -3.00
N PRO A 94 17.04 14.90 -4.30
CA PRO A 94 16.18 13.84 -4.81
C PRO A 94 16.49 12.52 -4.13
N ALA A 95 15.47 11.72 -3.80
CA ALA A 95 15.65 10.46 -3.08
C ALA A 95 16.67 9.52 -3.73
N ALA A 96 16.58 9.35 -5.06
CA ALA A 96 17.44 8.45 -5.83
C ALA A 96 18.91 8.90 -5.82
N GLU A 97 19.18 10.21 -5.88
CA GLU A 97 20.53 10.76 -5.72
C GLU A 97 21.03 10.48 -4.30
N LEU A 98 20.20 10.71 -3.29
CA LEU A 98 20.61 10.58 -1.89
C LEU A 98 21.00 9.14 -1.54
N VAL A 99 20.20 8.15 -1.97
CA VAL A 99 20.54 6.72 -1.80
C VAL A 99 21.83 6.35 -2.54
N PHE A 100 22.05 6.89 -3.73
CA PHE A 100 23.32 6.68 -4.45
C PHE A 100 24.50 7.31 -3.70
N SER A 101 24.34 8.53 -3.20
CA SER A 101 25.37 9.24 -2.43
C SER A 101 25.69 8.54 -1.11
N TRP A 102 24.67 7.99 -0.42
CA TRP A 102 24.83 7.14 0.75
C TRP A 102 25.62 5.88 0.46
N LEU A 103 25.41 5.26 -0.70
CA LEU A 103 26.14 4.07 -1.12
C LEU A 103 27.61 4.36 -1.43
N VAL A 104 27.91 5.48 -2.10
CA VAL A 104 29.26 5.77 -2.63
C VAL A 104 30.13 6.65 -1.73
N GLU A 105 29.54 7.44 -0.84
CA GLU A 105 30.25 8.35 0.09
C GLU A 105 29.74 8.24 1.55
N PRO A 106 29.53 7.03 2.12
CA PRO A 106 28.86 6.86 3.41
C PRO A 106 29.54 7.64 4.56
N GLU A 107 30.88 7.70 4.55
CA GLU A 107 31.66 8.39 5.58
C GLU A 107 31.35 9.90 5.69
N ARG A 108 31.02 10.54 4.56
CA ARG A 108 30.68 11.97 4.53
C ARG A 108 29.31 12.22 5.15
N TRP A 109 28.40 11.25 5.06
CA TRP A 109 27.02 11.33 5.56
C TRP A 109 26.88 10.98 7.04
N GLU A 110 27.83 10.23 7.62
CA GLU A 110 27.82 9.84 9.05
C GLU A 110 27.64 11.03 10.02
N ARG A 111 28.12 12.22 9.64
CA ARG A 111 28.08 13.44 10.46
C ARG A 111 26.97 14.41 10.06
N VAL A 112 26.18 14.10 9.04
CA VAL A 112 25.08 14.96 8.59
C VAL A 112 23.84 14.68 9.45
N PRO A 113 23.22 15.70 10.08
CA PRO A 113 21.96 15.53 10.81
C PRO A 113 20.83 15.19 9.84
N LEU A 114 20.48 13.91 9.72
CA LEU A 114 19.47 13.41 8.79
C LEU A 114 18.40 12.53 9.45
N LEU A 115 18.70 11.87 10.58
CA LEU A 115 17.75 11.01 11.30
C LEU A 115 16.80 11.84 12.16
N ILE A 116 15.50 11.56 12.12
CA ILE A 116 14.50 12.32 12.89
C ILE A 116 14.65 12.07 14.39
N ALA A 117 14.91 13.12 15.15
CA ALA A 117 15.01 13.10 16.62
C ALA A 117 14.53 14.44 17.21
N GLU A 118 13.31 14.86 16.86
CA GLU A 118 12.72 16.13 17.31
C GLU A 118 12.07 16.04 18.70
N HIS A 119 11.71 14.83 19.16
CA HIS A 119 11.02 14.65 20.43
C HIS A 119 11.95 14.97 21.61
N GLU A 120 11.54 15.90 22.47
CA GLU A 120 12.36 16.41 23.57
C GLU A 120 12.90 15.30 24.48
N GLY A 121 12.03 14.38 24.93
CA GLY A 121 12.46 13.27 25.80
C GLY A 121 13.40 12.27 25.12
N LEU A 122 13.33 12.12 23.78
CA LEU A 122 14.28 11.26 23.07
C LEU A 122 15.64 11.96 22.97
N ARG A 123 15.62 13.25 22.62
CA ARG A 123 16.84 14.01 22.34
C ARG A 123 17.60 14.34 23.62
N LYS A 124 16.92 14.77 24.66
CA LYS A 124 17.51 15.19 25.93
C LYS A 124 17.76 14.02 26.86
N ASP A 125 16.74 13.20 27.13
CA ASP A 125 16.80 12.20 28.20
C ASP A 125 17.48 10.90 27.75
N VAL A 126 17.39 10.54 26.47
CA VAL A 126 18.04 9.33 25.92
C VAL A 126 19.37 9.66 25.23
N LEU A 127 19.36 10.59 24.26
CA LEU A 127 20.57 10.89 23.47
C LEU A 127 21.53 11.86 24.15
N GLY A 128 21.09 12.62 25.17
CA GLY A 128 21.93 13.64 25.82
C GLY A 128 22.28 14.83 24.92
N LEU A 129 21.47 15.11 23.89
CA LEU A 129 21.70 16.14 22.89
C LEU A 129 20.81 17.39 23.12
N PRO A 130 21.29 18.59 22.73
CA PRO A 130 20.51 19.82 22.87
C PRO A 130 19.29 19.83 21.95
N THR A 131 18.17 20.41 22.41
CA THR A 131 16.93 20.56 21.63
C THR A 131 16.92 21.76 20.69
N HIS A 132 17.78 22.75 20.95
CA HIS A 132 17.88 23.97 20.15
C HIS A 132 19.33 24.21 19.71
N SER A 133 19.51 24.87 18.57
CA SER A 133 20.82 25.37 18.13
C SER A 133 21.28 26.54 19.00
N GLU A 134 22.55 26.94 18.85
CA GLU A 134 23.09 28.18 19.45
C GLU A 134 22.31 29.44 19.05
N SER A 135 21.63 29.40 17.90
CA SER A 135 20.79 30.48 17.38
C SER A 135 19.31 30.35 17.78
N GLY A 136 18.96 29.44 18.70
CA GLY A 136 17.59 29.25 19.20
C GLY A 136 16.65 28.48 18.26
N ILE A 137 17.16 27.83 17.22
CA ILE A 137 16.34 27.06 16.27
C ILE A 137 16.13 25.64 16.82
N HIS A 138 14.89 25.18 16.89
CA HIS A 138 14.58 23.82 17.31
C HIS A 138 15.19 22.78 16.36
N LEU A 139 16.02 21.89 16.89
CA LEU A 139 16.74 20.89 16.12
C LEU A 139 15.88 19.64 15.91
N LYS A 140 15.62 19.31 14.64
CA LYS A 140 14.77 18.17 14.27
C LYS A 140 15.54 16.87 14.03
N HIS A 141 16.79 16.97 13.59
CA HIS A 141 17.56 15.81 13.13
C HIS A 141 18.79 15.55 13.99
N VAL A 142 19.28 14.32 13.95
CA VAL A 142 20.52 13.84 14.56
C VAL A 142 21.34 13.10 13.49
N SER A 143 22.67 13.14 13.63
CA SER A 143 23.56 12.44 12.69
C SER A 143 23.65 10.94 13.01
N PRO A 144 23.77 10.05 12.00
CA PRO A 144 23.95 8.61 12.21
C PRO A 144 25.06 8.27 13.20
N ARG A 145 26.20 8.95 13.11
CA ARG A 145 27.33 8.76 14.03
C ARG A 145 26.97 9.01 15.50
N ALA A 146 26.24 10.09 15.77
CA ALA A 146 25.82 10.43 17.13
C ALA A 146 24.84 9.40 17.72
N VAL A 147 24.02 8.74 16.89
CA VAL A 147 23.17 7.61 17.32
C VAL A 147 24.03 6.37 17.57
N ALA A 148 24.94 6.05 16.65
CA ALA A 148 25.84 4.90 16.77
C ALA A 148 26.69 4.96 18.06
N GLU A 149 27.23 6.14 18.39
CA GLU A 149 28.08 6.36 19.57
C GLU A 149 27.29 6.50 20.89
N SER A 150 25.95 6.60 20.84
CA SER A 150 25.12 6.79 22.03
C SER A 150 24.86 5.46 22.75
N LYS A 151 25.65 5.18 23.80
CA LYS A 151 25.44 4.00 24.64
C LYS A 151 24.05 3.95 25.29
N ALA A 152 23.58 5.10 25.78
CA ALA A 152 22.26 5.22 26.41
C ALA A 152 21.11 4.90 25.46
N PHE A 153 21.24 5.26 24.17
CA PHE A 153 20.26 4.89 23.14
C PHE A 153 20.15 3.38 22.96
N TRP A 154 21.28 2.68 22.82
CA TRP A 154 21.28 1.23 22.62
C TRP A 154 20.79 0.46 23.84
N GLU A 155 21.16 0.90 25.05
CA GLU A 155 20.62 0.33 26.30
C GLU A 155 19.09 0.51 26.39
N ALA A 156 18.58 1.69 26.07
CA ALA A 156 17.14 1.94 26.05
C ALA A 156 16.42 1.10 24.98
N LEU A 157 17.02 0.93 23.80
CA LEU A 157 16.44 0.14 22.71
C LEU A 157 16.37 -1.35 23.05
N ASP A 158 17.40 -1.91 23.70
CA ASP A 158 17.39 -3.31 24.17
C ASP A 158 16.37 -3.53 25.30
N GLN A 159 16.23 -2.56 26.23
CA GLN A 159 15.17 -2.59 27.23
C GLN A 159 13.77 -2.59 26.60
N LEU A 160 13.57 -1.81 25.54
CA LEU A 160 12.31 -1.81 24.79
C LEU A 160 12.07 -3.15 24.08
N GLN A 161 13.10 -3.73 23.45
CA GLN A 161 13.00 -5.02 22.77
C GLN A 161 12.74 -6.18 23.75
N SER A 162 13.40 -6.17 24.92
CA SER A 162 13.13 -7.15 25.99
C SER A 162 11.71 -7.01 26.54
N LYS A 163 11.23 -5.79 26.77
CA LYS A 163 9.83 -5.51 27.16
C LYS A 163 8.83 -6.07 26.15
N ARG A 164 9.10 -5.93 24.84
CA ARG A 164 8.28 -6.52 23.77
C ARG A 164 8.31 -8.05 23.78
N ARG A 165 9.49 -8.66 23.95
CA ARG A 165 9.66 -10.13 24.03
C ARG A 165 8.92 -10.75 25.22
N GLN A 166 8.91 -10.07 26.36
CA GLN A 166 8.22 -10.56 27.57
C GLN A 166 6.69 -10.47 27.48
N ALA A 167 6.17 -9.69 26.53
CA ALA A 167 4.74 -9.40 26.41
C ALA A 167 4.03 -10.17 25.29
N ILE A 168 4.63 -11.26 24.77
CA ILE A 168 4.01 -12.07 23.70
C ILE A 168 2.60 -12.52 24.15
N GLY A 169 1.57 -12.04 23.45
CA GLY A 169 0.15 -12.29 23.74
C GLY A 169 -0.59 -11.19 24.53
N ARG A 170 0.06 -10.06 24.87
CA ARG A 170 -0.57 -8.88 25.49
C ARG A 170 -0.20 -7.60 24.74
N ASN A 171 -1.13 -6.65 24.65
CA ASN A 171 -0.82 -5.32 24.10
C ASN A 171 0.11 -4.56 25.04
N VAL A 172 1.29 -4.17 24.56
CA VAL A 172 2.21 -3.30 25.29
C VAL A 172 1.90 -1.85 24.91
N GLU A 173 1.40 -1.08 25.87
CA GLU A 173 1.34 0.37 25.70
C GLU A 173 2.76 0.95 25.78
N LEU A 174 3.16 1.61 24.69
CA LEU A 174 4.44 2.30 24.59
C LEU A 174 4.23 3.79 24.91
N THR A 175 5.12 4.34 25.73
CA THR A 175 5.21 5.78 25.95
C THR A 175 5.56 6.50 24.64
N ALA A 176 5.30 7.81 24.57
CA ALA A 176 5.67 8.62 23.41
C ALA A 176 7.18 8.53 23.11
N THR A 177 8.02 8.59 24.15
CA THR A 177 9.48 8.45 24.02
C THR A 177 9.89 7.07 23.51
N GLU A 178 9.32 5.97 24.03
CA GLU A 178 9.62 4.61 23.56
C GLU A 178 9.22 4.39 22.09
N ARG A 179 8.11 5.01 21.64
CA ARG A 179 7.71 4.95 20.22
C ARG A 179 8.71 5.70 19.34
N LYS A 180 9.13 6.89 19.76
CA LYS A 180 10.14 7.68 19.03
C LYS A 180 11.53 7.02 19.06
N LEU A 181 11.88 6.34 20.15
CA LEU A 181 13.08 5.51 20.26
C LEU A 181 13.07 4.37 19.23
N ALA A 182 11.96 3.63 19.13
CA ALA A 182 11.81 2.57 18.14
C ALA A 182 11.90 3.10 16.70
N GLN A 183 11.24 4.23 16.41
CA GLN A 183 11.29 4.89 15.10
C GLN A 183 12.73 5.31 14.73
N LEU A 184 13.47 5.89 15.67
CA LEU A 184 14.87 6.26 15.44
C LEU A 184 15.76 5.04 15.19
N GLY A 185 15.55 3.95 15.94
CA GLY A 185 16.29 2.69 15.73
C GLY A 185 16.00 2.05 14.37
N GLU A 186 14.75 2.08 13.91
CA GLU A 186 14.35 1.61 12.59
C GLU A 186 14.93 2.48 11.47
N ALA A 187 14.88 3.81 11.62
CA ALA A 187 15.49 4.76 10.69
C ALA A 187 17.01 4.56 10.60
N PHE A 188 17.69 4.40 11.73
CA PHE A 188 19.12 4.11 11.78
C PHE A 188 19.45 2.78 11.10
N SER A 189 18.70 1.71 11.39
CA SER A 189 18.88 0.40 10.76
C SER A 189 18.66 0.46 9.25
N THR A 190 17.65 1.20 8.79
CA THR A 190 17.33 1.40 7.37
C THR A 190 18.45 2.16 6.65
N TYR A 191 18.94 3.25 7.23
CA TYR A 191 20.11 3.97 6.71
C TYR A 191 21.32 3.04 6.61
N ARG A 192 21.62 2.31 7.69
CA ARG A 192 22.74 1.38 7.73
C ARG A 192 22.62 0.26 6.73
N ALA A 193 21.43 -0.26 6.43
CA ALA A 193 21.23 -1.30 5.42
C ALA A 193 21.60 -0.85 3.99
N VAL A 194 21.50 0.45 3.70
CA VAL A 194 21.85 1.03 2.41
C VAL A 194 23.31 1.45 2.35
N THR A 195 23.85 1.98 3.45
CA THR A 195 25.27 2.37 3.57
C THR A 195 26.19 1.22 3.98
N PHE A 196 25.64 0.01 4.13
CA PHE A 196 26.33 -1.10 4.76
C PHE A 196 27.61 -1.47 4.01
N ASP A 197 28.73 -1.36 4.70
CA ASP A 197 29.98 -2.00 4.33
C ASP A 197 30.20 -3.17 5.32
N PRO A 198 30.08 -4.44 4.85
CA PRO A 198 30.15 -5.62 5.70
C PRO A 198 31.41 -5.77 6.55
N PHE A 199 32.48 -5.05 6.20
CA PHE A 199 33.78 -5.22 6.83
C PHE A 199 34.20 -4.02 7.68
N ARG A 200 33.42 -2.94 7.67
CA ARG A 200 33.63 -1.78 8.53
C ARG A 200 32.72 -1.78 9.75
N ASP A 201 31.45 -2.15 9.57
CA ASP A 201 30.42 -2.11 10.62
C ASP A 201 29.61 -3.41 10.63
N PRO A 202 30.18 -4.55 11.08
CA PRO A 202 29.48 -5.83 11.10
C PRO A 202 28.18 -5.74 11.92
N PRO A 203 27.06 -6.35 11.48
CA PRO A 203 25.79 -6.26 12.20
C PRO A 203 25.97 -6.79 13.63
N HIS A 204 25.39 -6.10 14.62
CA HIS A 204 25.46 -6.59 16.02
C HIS A 204 24.86 -8.00 16.16
N SER A 205 23.88 -8.34 15.31
CA SER A 205 23.30 -9.70 15.24
C SER A 205 24.23 -10.73 14.59
N PHE A 206 25.17 -10.30 13.74
CA PHE A 206 26.22 -11.16 13.18
C PHE A 206 27.26 -11.44 14.26
N LEU A 207 27.78 -10.40 14.94
CA LEU A 207 28.77 -10.56 16.01
C LEU A 207 28.24 -11.37 17.19
N ALA A 208 27.00 -11.11 17.62
CA ALA A 208 26.38 -11.83 18.73
C ALA A 208 26.15 -13.31 18.38
N ARG A 209 25.58 -13.62 17.21
CA ARG A 209 25.32 -15.02 16.79
C ARG A 209 26.61 -15.80 16.58
N LEU A 210 27.64 -15.17 16.00
CA LEU A 210 28.95 -15.80 15.83
C LEU A 210 29.63 -16.01 17.18
N GLY A 211 29.54 -15.05 18.10
CA GLY A 211 30.10 -15.11 19.44
C GLY A 211 29.45 -16.20 20.31
N ASP A 212 28.12 -16.30 20.30
CA ASP A 212 27.38 -17.34 21.02
C ASP A 212 27.72 -18.73 20.48
N ALA A 213 27.78 -18.87 19.14
CA ALA A 213 28.15 -20.11 18.48
C ALA A 213 29.61 -20.52 18.74
N ALA A 214 30.55 -19.57 18.72
CA ALA A 214 31.95 -19.80 19.07
C ALA A 214 32.13 -20.20 20.55
N THR A 215 31.35 -19.60 21.45
CA THR A 215 31.36 -19.93 22.88
C THR A 215 30.81 -21.33 23.13
N ALA A 216 29.69 -21.69 22.48
CA ALA A 216 29.12 -23.04 22.54
C ALA A 216 30.05 -24.10 21.93
N TRP A 217 30.79 -23.75 20.88
CA TRP A 217 31.79 -24.61 20.25
C TRP A 217 32.95 -24.92 21.19
N ASN A 218 33.46 -23.94 21.95
CA ASN A 218 34.54 -24.17 22.92
C ASN A 218 34.14 -25.20 24.01
N GLY A 219 32.88 -25.18 24.45
CA GLY A 219 32.33 -26.22 25.33
C GLY A 219 32.26 -27.60 24.67
N THR A 220 31.89 -27.65 23.39
CA THR A 220 31.78 -28.88 22.60
C THR A 220 33.14 -29.52 22.33
N ALA A 221 34.15 -28.71 21.99
CA ALA A 221 35.52 -29.18 21.75
C ALA A 221 36.18 -29.74 23.03
N SER A 222 35.80 -29.21 24.20
CA SER A 222 36.25 -29.72 25.51
C SER A 222 35.58 -31.06 25.84
N ALA A 223 34.26 -31.18 25.60
CA ALA A 223 33.53 -32.44 25.77
C ALA A 223 34.02 -33.55 24.82
N TRP A 224 34.45 -33.19 23.62
CA TRP A 224 35.08 -34.10 22.66
C TRP A 224 36.43 -34.63 23.16
N ALA A 225 37.27 -33.76 23.71
CA ALA A 225 38.59 -34.15 24.22
C ALA A 225 38.51 -35.21 25.33
N GLU A 226 37.45 -35.18 26.15
CA GLU A 226 37.19 -36.18 27.19
C GLU A 226 36.66 -37.51 26.63
N ALA A 227 35.85 -37.48 25.57
CA ALA A 227 35.20 -38.66 25.00
C ALA A 227 36.05 -39.39 23.93
N LYS A 228 37.08 -38.72 23.39
CA LYS A 228 37.92 -39.17 22.29
C LYS A 228 38.50 -40.58 22.48
N SER A 229 39.22 -40.81 23.58
CA SER A 229 39.93 -42.08 23.80
C SER A 229 38.98 -43.28 23.87
N ASP A 230 37.80 -43.06 24.50
CA ASP A 230 36.80 -44.12 24.66
C ASP A 230 36.11 -44.43 23.31
N LEU A 231 35.81 -43.41 22.48
CA LEU A 231 35.20 -43.57 21.15
C LEU A 231 36.13 -44.23 20.11
N GLU A 232 37.42 -43.89 20.12
CA GLU A 232 38.45 -44.49 19.28
C GLU A 232 38.52 -46.01 19.46
N SER A 233 38.47 -46.47 20.71
CA SER A 233 38.53 -47.90 21.03
C SER A 233 37.26 -48.67 20.64
N LEU A 234 36.09 -48.02 20.66
CA LEU A 234 34.79 -48.68 20.51
C LEU A 234 34.23 -48.65 19.08
N THR A 235 34.56 -47.63 18.29
CA THR A 235 34.06 -47.46 16.91
C THR A 235 35.17 -47.27 15.86
N PRO A 236 36.17 -48.18 15.75
CA PRO A 236 37.35 -47.95 14.90
C PRO A 236 37.02 -47.78 13.41
N ALA A 237 35.97 -48.45 12.93
CA ALA A 237 35.53 -48.37 11.52
C ALA A 237 34.94 -47.00 11.13
N VAL A 238 34.52 -46.20 12.12
CA VAL A 238 34.03 -44.82 11.92
C VAL A 238 35.13 -43.79 12.22
N TYR A 239 36.21 -44.22 12.89
CA TYR A 239 37.21 -43.36 13.51
C TYR A 239 38.59 -43.54 12.85
N ASP A 240 38.84 -42.82 11.75
CA ASP A 240 40.11 -42.80 11.00
C ASP A 240 40.86 -41.46 11.18
N GLY A 241 40.79 -40.86 12.37
CA GLY A 241 41.39 -39.54 12.66
C GLY A 241 40.74 -38.33 11.95
N GLN A 242 39.75 -38.56 11.07
CA GLN A 242 39.06 -37.51 10.33
C GLN A 242 38.30 -36.54 11.25
N ILE A 243 37.70 -37.02 12.34
CA ILE A 243 36.92 -36.16 13.25
C ILE A 243 37.83 -35.12 13.91
N ASP A 244 39.02 -35.50 14.34
CA ASP A 244 39.98 -34.57 14.96
C ASP A 244 40.45 -33.49 13.98
N ALA A 245 40.69 -33.88 12.72
CA ALA A 245 41.05 -32.95 11.66
C ALA A 245 39.92 -31.94 11.37
N GLU A 246 38.66 -32.38 11.38
CA GLU A 246 37.51 -31.50 11.16
C GLU A 246 37.24 -30.59 12.38
N VAL A 247 37.36 -31.10 13.62
CA VAL A 247 37.23 -30.31 14.86
C VAL A 247 38.28 -29.19 14.90
N GLU A 248 39.54 -29.49 14.58
CA GLU A 248 40.59 -28.47 14.57
C GLU A 248 40.43 -27.49 13.40
N ALA A 249 39.97 -27.95 12.24
CA ALA A 249 39.67 -27.07 11.10
C ALA A 249 38.53 -26.07 11.40
N VAL A 250 37.46 -26.50 12.09
CA VAL A 250 36.38 -25.60 12.54
C VAL A 250 36.90 -24.58 13.55
N ARG A 251 37.72 -25.02 14.51
CA ARG A 251 38.35 -24.13 15.50
C ARG A 251 39.26 -23.09 14.83
N SER A 252 40.07 -23.51 13.85
CA SER A 252 40.96 -22.64 13.09
C SER A 252 40.17 -21.59 12.29
N ALA A 253 39.09 -22.00 11.63
CA ALA A 253 38.22 -21.09 10.89
C ALA A 253 37.56 -20.03 11.79
N LEU A 254 37.02 -20.43 12.96
CA LEU A 254 36.43 -19.50 13.93
C LEU A 254 37.47 -18.55 14.53
N SER A 255 38.69 -19.02 14.79
CA SER A 255 39.78 -18.19 15.32
C SER A 255 40.27 -17.18 14.29
N ALA A 256 40.40 -17.59 13.02
CA ALA A 256 40.73 -16.68 11.92
C ALA A 256 39.63 -15.64 11.68
N LEU A 257 38.36 -16.03 11.85
CA LEU A 257 37.23 -15.10 11.83
C LEU A 257 37.29 -14.07 12.94
N SER A 258 37.56 -14.50 14.19
CA SER A 258 37.77 -13.59 15.32
C SER A 258 38.91 -12.62 15.05
N GLU A 259 40.04 -13.11 14.51
CA GLU A 259 41.20 -12.27 14.19
C GLU A 259 40.86 -11.21 13.14
N ILE A 260 40.02 -11.55 12.15
CA ILE A 260 39.57 -10.62 11.11
C ILE A 260 38.59 -9.58 11.68
N THR A 261 37.65 -10.00 12.55
CA THR A 261 36.69 -9.08 13.18
C THR A 261 37.34 -8.16 14.21
N ASP A 262 38.33 -8.63 14.96
CA ASP A 262 38.96 -7.87 16.05
C ASP A 262 40.01 -6.85 15.56
N ARG A 263 40.61 -7.06 14.38
CA ARG A 263 41.71 -6.21 13.87
C ARG A 263 41.29 -5.12 12.89
N GLY A 264 40.03 -5.11 12.43
CA GLY A 264 39.54 -4.13 11.44
C GLY A 264 40.34 -4.08 10.13
N ALA A 265 41.17 -5.10 9.86
CA ALA A 265 42.09 -5.14 8.72
C ALA A 265 41.47 -5.97 7.59
N ALA A 266 41.02 -5.26 6.56
CA ALA A 266 40.21 -5.75 5.46
C ALA A 266 40.91 -6.80 4.57
N ASP A 267 40.43 -8.05 4.64
CA ASP A 267 40.37 -8.94 3.48
C ASP A 267 38.98 -9.62 3.46
N PRO A 268 38.01 -9.02 2.75
CA PRO A 268 36.65 -9.53 2.56
C PRO A 268 36.61 -10.98 2.11
N VAL A 269 37.52 -11.31 1.18
CA VAL A 269 37.61 -12.63 0.56
C VAL A 269 38.08 -13.63 1.60
N ARG A 270 39.06 -13.26 2.44
CA ARG A 270 39.55 -14.13 3.51
C ARG A 270 38.50 -14.39 4.60
N ALA A 271 37.79 -13.37 5.07
CA ALA A 271 36.75 -13.53 6.11
C ALA A 271 35.64 -14.48 5.65
N GLU A 272 35.21 -14.27 4.41
CA GLU A 272 34.18 -15.06 3.78
C GLU A 272 34.64 -16.49 3.51
N LEU A 273 35.87 -16.68 3.01
CA LEU A 273 36.51 -18.00 2.87
C LEU A 273 36.55 -18.75 4.21
N MET A 274 36.79 -18.06 5.33
CA MET A 274 36.79 -18.68 6.66
C MET A 274 35.38 -19.11 7.09
N LEU A 275 34.33 -18.30 6.89
CA LEU A 275 32.93 -18.70 7.14
C LEU A 275 32.52 -19.89 6.27
N VAL A 276 32.88 -19.81 5.00
CA VAL A 276 32.61 -20.81 3.96
C VAL A 276 33.27 -22.15 4.29
N SER A 277 34.54 -22.09 4.71
CA SER A 277 35.29 -23.28 5.12
C SER A 277 34.75 -23.81 6.45
N GLY A 278 34.48 -22.95 7.44
CA GLY A 278 33.96 -23.31 8.75
C GLY A 278 32.61 -24.04 8.68
N ALA A 279 31.65 -23.53 7.89
CA ALA A 279 30.35 -24.18 7.71
C ALA A 279 30.51 -25.59 7.10
N ARG A 280 31.31 -25.74 6.04
CA ARG A 280 31.55 -27.03 5.37
C ARG A 280 32.20 -28.05 6.32
N ARG A 281 33.19 -27.58 7.09
CA ARG A 281 33.89 -28.41 8.09
C ARG A 281 32.94 -28.84 9.22
N ALA A 282 32.06 -27.94 9.67
CA ALA A 282 31.05 -28.22 10.70
C ALA A 282 29.95 -29.19 10.22
N GLU A 283 29.46 -29.06 8.98
CA GLU A 283 28.51 -30.01 8.37
C GLU A 283 29.11 -31.41 8.26
N LYS A 284 30.34 -31.50 7.73
CA LYS A 284 31.05 -32.77 7.58
C LYS A 284 31.30 -33.42 8.94
N LEU A 285 31.65 -32.61 9.95
CA LEU A 285 31.78 -33.07 11.33
C LEU A 285 30.45 -33.64 11.87
N ALA A 286 29.34 -32.94 11.67
CA ALA A 286 28.02 -33.40 12.10
C ALA A 286 27.65 -34.75 11.44
N GLU A 287 27.93 -34.92 10.15
CA GLU A 287 27.67 -36.16 9.41
C GLU A 287 28.52 -37.34 9.93
N ILE A 288 29.79 -37.12 10.23
CA ILE A 288 30.66 -38.15 10.78
C ILE A 288 30.22 -38.51 12.21
N ALA A 289 29.91 -37.50 13.04
CA ALA A 289 29.45 -37.69 14.41
C ALA A 289 28.10 -38.43 14.48
N GLU A 290 27.15 -38.13 13.59
CA GLU A 290 25.84 -38.79 13.53
C GLU A 290 25.97 -40.27 13.12
N ARG A 291 26.86 -40.58 12.16
CA ARG A 291 27.18 -41.97 11.78
C ARG A 291 27.78 -42.74 12.95
N GLY A 292 28.76 -42.15 13.65
CA GLY A 292 29.38 -42.76 14.84
C GLY A 292 28.37 -42.97 15.97
N MET A 293 27.48 -42.01 16.18
CA MET A 293 26.39 -42.11 17.15
C MET A 293 25.44 -43.26 16.81
N LYS A 294 24.94 -43.36 15.57
CA LYS A 294 24.05 -44.47 15.16
C LYS A 294 24.69 -45.84 15.40
N GLU A 295 26.00 -45.95 15.21
CA GLU A 295 26.74 -47.19 15.44
C GLU A 295 26.96 -47.48 16.94
N LEU A 296 27.28 -46.45 17.73
CA LEU A 296 27.43 -46.56 19.18
C LEU A 296 26.11 -46.93 19.89
N PHE A 297 24.98 -46.39 19.43
CA PHE A 297 23.66 -46.66 20.00
C PHE A 297 23.12 -48.07 19.66
N ARG A 298 23.61 -48.69 18.58
CA ARG A 298 23.27 -50.08 18.22
C ARG A 298 23.99 -51.12 19.09
N ARG A 299 25.05 -50.74 19.81
CA ARG A 299 25.86 -51.64 20.63
C ARG A 299 25.41 -51.66 22.08
N ASP A 300 25.42 -52.83 22.71
CA ASP A 300 25.24 -52.97 24.15
C ASP A 300 26.45 -52.47 24.93
N ALA A 301 26.25 -52.17 26.22
CA ALA A 301 27.32 -51.68 27.09
C ALA A 301 28.42 -52.75 27.25
N PRO A 302 29.70 -52.43 26.99
CA PRO A 302 30.80 -53.34 27.26
C PRO A 302 30.86 -53.69 28.76
N PRO A 303 31.24 -54.92 29.14
CA PRO A 303 31.27 -55.37 30.54
C PRO A 303 32.21 -54.56 31.44
N GLU A 304 33.16 -53.83 30.85
CA GLU A 304 34.15 -52.98 31.53
C GLU A 304 33.62 -51.57 31.84
N TYR A 305 32.44 -51.21 31.30
CA TYR A 305 31.83 -49.90 31.47
C TYR A 305 30.64 -49.96 32.44
N THR A 306 30.63 -49.08 33.45
CA THR A 306 29.46 -48.90 34.30
C THR A 306 28.31 -48.27 33.52
N ALA A 307 27.06 -48.58 33.87
CA ALA A 307 25.87 -48.02 33.20
C ALA A 307 25.87 -46.47 33.16
N ARG A 308 26.38 -45.83 34.22
CA ARG A 308 26.55 -44.37 34.26
C ARG A 308 27.61 -43.87 33.28
N ARG A 309 28.77 -44.55 33.18
CA ARG A 309 29.83 -44.19 32.23
C ARG A 309 29.35 -44.38 30.78
N TRP A 310 28.61 -45.45 30.51
CA TRP A 310 28.03 -45.74 29.20
C TRP A 310 26.99 -44.70 28.76
N GLN A 311 26.08 -44.31 29.65
CA GLN A 311 25.12 -43.24 29.38
C GLN A 311 25.80 -41.87 29.15
N ARG A 312 26.84 -41.56 29.93
CA ARG A 312 27.61 -40.32 29.78
C ARG A 312 28.31 -40.24 28.42
N LEU A 313 28.91 -41.33 27.96
CA LEU A 313 29.55 -41.40 26.65
C LEU A 313 28.54 -41.19 25.52
N ARG A 314 27.37 -41.84 25.59
CA ARG A 314 26.27 -41.65 24.62
C ARG A 314 25.74 -40.22 24.61
N SER A 315 25.61 -39.58 25.77
CA SER A 315 25.14 -38.18 25.84
C SER A 315 26.19 -37.21 25.28
N GLN A 316 27.48 -37.42 25.56
CA GLN A 316 28.57 -36.61 25.01
C GLN A 316 28.64 -36.74 23.48
N ALA A 317 28.53 -37.95 22.93
CA ALA A 317 28.50 -38.18 21.48
C ALA A 317 27.30 -37.49 20.80
N HIS A 318 26.12 -37.54 21.45
CA HIS A 318 24.92 -36.86 20.95
C HIS A 318 25.06 -35.34 20.98
N VAL A 319 25.64 -34.78 22.05
CA VAL A 319 25.91 -33.34 22.18
C VAL A 319 26.86 -32.88 21.07
N VAL A 320 27.91 -33.64 20.75
CA VAL A 320 28.84 -33.27 19.68
C VAL A 320 28.15 -33.24 18.31
N ALA A 321 27.31 -34.23 17.99
CA ALA A 321 26.55 -34.26 16.74
C ALA A 321 25.54 -33.10 16.64
N SER A 322 24.78 -32.85 17.71
CA SER A 322 23.80 -31.75 17.76
C SER A 322 24.47 -30.39 17.63
N ARG A 323 25.54 -30.15 18.40
CA ARG A 323 26.25 -28.87 18.42
C ARG A 323 27.01 -28.59 17.13
N ALA A 324 27.56 -29.61 16.46
CA ALA A 324 28.17 -29.44 15.14
C ALA A 324 27.13 -29.02 14.08
N GLY A 325 25.93 -29.61 14.12
CA GLY A 325 24.81 -29.19 13.28
C GLY A 325 24.32 -27.77 13.58
N GLU A 326 24.14 -27.44 14.86
CA GLU A 326 23.78 -26.08 15.30
C GLU A 326 24.82 -25.04 14.88
N LEU A 327 26.11 -25.37 14.95
CA LEU A 327 27.19 -24.49 14.53
C LEU A 327 27.20 -24.29 13.01
N ALA A 328 26.99 -25.35 12.22
CA ALA A 328 26.88 -25.23 10.76
C ALA A 328 25.72 -24.29 10.37
N VAL A 329 24.57 -24.44 11.03
CA VAL A 329 23.41 -23.56 10.84
C VAL A 329 23.75 -22.13 11.27
N ALA A 330 24.39 -21.93 12.43
CA ALA A 330 24.74 -20.61 12.93
C ALA A 330 25.77 -19.89 12.05
N ILE A 331 26.79 -20.59 11.53
CA ILE A 331 27.78 -20.02 10.59
C ILE A 331 27.10 -19.65 9.28
N THR A 332 26.19 -20.49 8.78
CA THR A 332 25.40 -20.20 7.58
C THR A 332 24.47 -18.99 7.79
N GLN A 333 23.79 -18.92 8.95
CA GLN A 333 22.96 -17.77 9.31
C GLN A 333 23.78 -16.50 9.53
N ALA A 334 25.00 -16.59 10.06
CA ALA A 334 25.93 -15.46 10.17
C ALA A 334 26.38 -14.99 8.77
N GLN A 335 26.71 -15.93 7.88
CA GLN A 335 27.02 -15.64 6.48
C GLN A 335 25.85 -14.97 5.75
N LEU A 336 24.62 -15.44 5.98
CA LEU A 336 23.41 -14.82 5.43
C LEU A 336 23.16 -13.46 6.08
N ALA A 337 23.39 -13.29 7.38
CA ALA A 337 23.21 -12.02 8.09
C ALA A 337 24.14 -10.91 7.57
N ILE A 338 25.31 -11.26 7.01
CA ILE A 338 26.19 -10.31 6.31
C ILE A 338 25.48 -9.69 5.10
N TYR A 339 24.55 -10.40 4.46
CA TYR A 339 23.98 -9.98 3.17
C TYR A 339 22.45 -9.78 3.15
N GLU A 340 21.73 -10.33 4.12
CA GLU A 340 20.26 -10.44 4.12
C GLU A 340 19.54 -9.53 5.12
N SER A 341 20.23 -8.89 6.06
CA SER A 341 19.55 -8.12 7.11
C SER A 341 19.13 -6.73 6.60
N HIS A 342 17.81 -6.46 6.60
CA HIS A 342 17.17 -5.13 6.40
C HIS A 342 17.16 -4.60 4.94
N PRO A 343 16.54 -3.43 4.61
CA PRO A 343 16.22 -3.03 3.24
C PRO A 343 17.48 -2.63 2.46
N SER A 344 18.26 -3.64 2.08
CA SER A 344 19.38 -3.53 1.16
C SER A 344 18.87 -3.30 -0.26
N LEU A 345 19.67 -2.64 -1.09
CA LEU A 345 19.36 -2.44 -2.51
C LEU A 345 19.57 -3.75 -3.29
N ARG A 346 18.50 -4.55 -3.48
CA ARG A 346 18.55 -5.87 -4.15
C ARG A 346 18.28 -5.79 -5.64
N LEU A 347 19.32 -5.92 -6.46
CA LEU A 347 19.28 -5.56 -7.88
C LEU A 347 19.30 -6.75 -8.85
N VAL A 348 19.72 -7.93 -8.41
CA VAL A 348 19.87 -9.12 -9.28
C VAL A 348 19.20 -10.32 -8.62
N PRO A 349 18.48 -11.20 -9.35
CA PRO A 349 17.90 -12.38 -8.76
C PRO A 349 18.97 -13.35 -8.25
N GLY A 350 18.69 -13.99 -7.11
CA GLY A 350 19.53 -15.04 -6.53
C GLY A 350 19.06 -16.44 -6.92
N LEU A 351 19.94 -17.43 -6.74
CA LEU A 351 19.61 -18.86 -6.94
C LEU A 351 19.43 -19.61 -5.61
N ASN A 352 18.83 -18.96 -4.61
CA ASN A 352 18.63 -19.54 -3.29
C ASN A 352 17.32 -20.38 -3.25
N PRO A 353 17.34 -21.73 -3.23
CA PRO A 353 16.14 -22.55 -3.31
C PRO A 353 15.17 -22.34 -2.15
N PRO A 354 15.61 -22.27 -0.87
CA PRO A 354 14.74 -21.87 0.25
C PRO A 354 13.90 -20.61 -0.03
N ALA A 355 14.48 -19.60 -0.69
CA ALA A 355 13.78 -18.36 -1.03
C ALA A 355 12.78 -18.50 -2.20
N LEU A 356 12.81 -19.62 -2.92
CA LEU A 356 11.97 -19.94 -4.08
C LEU A 356 10.98 -21.09 -3.81
N GLU A 357 10.87 -21.56 -2.56
CA GLU A 357 9.92 -22.60 -2.15
C GLU A 357 8.63 -22.01 -1.55
N LYS A 358 7.50 -22.71 -1.77
CA LYS A 358 6.16 -22.26 -1.37
C LYS A 358 5.92 -22.25 0.15
N ASP A 359 6.49 -23.21 0.88
CA ASP A 359 6.19 -23.47 2.30
C ASP A 359 7.37 -23.11 3.22
N ARG A 360 7.95 -21.92 3.00
CA ARG A 360 9.01 -21.38 3.85
C ARG A 360 8.54 -21.21 5.30
N GLY A 361 9.34 -21.72 6.24
CA GLY A 361 9.10 -21.53 7.68
C GLY A 361 9.32 -20.07 8.09
N THR A 362 8.75 -19.63 9.21
CA THR A 362 8.94 -18.27 9.76
C THR A 362 10.40 -17.95 10.10
N ASP A 363 11.22 -18.97 10.27
CA ASP A 363 12.65 -18.87 10.58
C ASP A 363 13.53 -18.77 9.32
N ASP A 364 12.95 -19.00 8.13
CA ASP A 364 13.63 -18.96 6.84
C ASP A 364 13.51 -17.56 6.22
N GLN A 365 14.44 -16.67 6.59
CA GLN A 365 14.45 -15.27 6.15
C GLN A 365 15.16 -15.02 4.81
N SER A 366 15.43 -16.10 4.08
CA SER A 366 16.19 -16.07 2.83
C SER A 366 15.52 -15.22 1.75
N GLN A 367 16.33 -14.42 1.04
CA GLN A 367 15.84 -13.48 0.04
C GLN A 367 16.06 -13.99 -1.39
N PRO A 368 15.11 -13.78 -2.31
CA PRO A 368 15.22 -14.31 -3.67
C PRO A 368 16.10 -13.45 -4.58
N TRP A 369 16.66 -12.33 -4.09
CA TRP A 369 17.48 -11.38 -4.85
C TRP A 369 18.73 -10.98 -4.05
N LEU A 370 19.84 -10.78 -4.75
CA LEU A 370 21.14 -10.36 -4.24
C LEU A 370 21.20 -8.83 -4.08
N SER A 371 21.80 -8.39 -2.98
CA SER A 371 22.05 -6.98 -2.70
C SER A 371 23.23 -6.42 -3.50
N VAL A 372 23.27 -5.10 -3.70
CA VAL A 372 24.40 -4.41 -4.31
C VAL A 372 25.68 -4.63 -3.49
N GLN A 373 25.57 -4.75 -2.16
CA GLN A 373 26.69 -5.07 -1.28
C GLN A 373 27.25 -6.46 -1.57
N THR A 374 26.39 -7.46 -1.80
CA THR A 374 26.85 -8.78 -2.25
C THR A 374 27.59 -8.69 -3.59
N LEU A 375 27.09 -7.89 -4.54
CA LEU A 375 27.76 -7.72 -5.84
C LEU A 375 29.12 -7.03 -5.71
N LEU A 376 29.27 -6.07 -4.80
CA LEU A 376 30.49 -5.27 -4.62
C LEU A 376 31.56 -5.94 -3.78
N PHE A 377 31.17 -6.64 -2.71
CA PHE A 377 32.10 -7.06 -1.66
C PHE A 377 32.32 -8.56 -1.53
N SER A 378 31.47 -9.41 -2.13
CA SER A 378 31.67 -10.87 -2.06
C SER A 378 32.87 -11.35 -2.90
N GLY A 379 33.55 -12.41 -2.47
CA GLY A 379 34.57 -13.09 -3.27
C GLY A 379 33.96 -13.95 -4.38
N ASP A 380 34.76 -14.29 -5.39
CA ASP A 380 34.36 -15.14 -6.53
C ASP A 380 33.65 -16.45 -6.09
N ASP A 381 34.02 -17.00 -4.91
CA ASP A 381 33.47 -18.24 -4.37
C ASP A 381 32.10 -18.10 -3.69
N VAL A 382 31.71 -16.94 -3.16
CA VAL A 382 30.35 -16.75 -2.60
C VAL A 382 29.31 -16.47 -3.65
N TYR A 383 29.69 -15.81 -4.73
CA TYR A 383 28.87 -15.82 -5.92
C TYR A 383 28.65 -17.25 -6.40
N ARG A 384 29.68 -18.10 -6.49
CA ARG A 384 29.49 -19.53 -6.82
C ARG A 384 28.62 -20.31 -5.82
N ARG A 385 28.50 -19.90 -4.54
CA ARG A 385 27.68 -20.55 -3.49
C ARG A 385 26.25 -20.04 -3.37
N PHE A 386 25.98 -18.75 -3.57
CA PHE A 386 24.60 -18.26 -3.81
C PHE A 386 23.99 -18.89 -5.06
N LEU A 387 24.85 -19.45 -5.91
CA LEU A 387 24.59 -20.21 -7.12
C LEU A 387 24.74 -21.74 -6.92
N ARG A 388 25.14 -22.21 -5.73
CA ARG A 388 25.23 -23.62 -5.32
C ARG A 388 24.85 -23.81 -3.83
N PRO A 389 23.61 -24.23 -3.56
CA PRO A 389 23.23 -24.74 -2.24
C PRO A 389 23.35 -26.26 -2.22
N GLY A 390 24.26 -26.80 -1.41
CA GLY A 390 24.38 -28.23 -1.10
C GLY A 390 25.14 -29.10 -2.13
N MET A 391 26.40 -29.45 -1.82
CA MET A 391 26.94 -30.83 -1.75
C MET A 391 28.51 -30.89 -1.75
N PRO A 392 29.10 -31.97 -1.20
CA PRO A 392 30.53 -32.16 -0.92
C PRO A 392 31.35 -32.59 -2.15
N GLU A 393 32.68 -32.45 -2.06
CA GLU A 393 33.64 -32.53 -3.18
C GLU A 393 34.08 -33.93 -3.64
N THR A 394 33.42 -35.02 -3.23
CA THR A 394 33.69 -36.37 -3.78
C THR A 394 32.41 -37.22 -3.88
N PRO A 395 32.08 -37.79 -5.06
CA PRO A 395 30.79 -38.43 -5.28
C PRO A 395 30.80 -39.92 -4.86
N PRO A 396 29.81 -40.40 -4.09
CA PRO A 396 29.26 -41.72 -4.36
C PRO A 396 28.48 -41.68 -5.68
N ALA A 397 28.44 -42.80 -6.41
CA ALA A 397 27.83 -42.95 -7.73
C ALA A 397 26.42 -42.30 -7.86
N PRO A 398 26.04 -41.82 -9.07
CA PRO A 398 25.02 -40.80 -9.24
C PRO A 398 23.62 -41.37 -8.98
N LEU A 399 22.94 -40.86 -7.95
CA LEU A 399 21.53 -41.18 -7.68
C LEU A 399 20.54 -40.13 -8.19
N TYR A 400 20.99 -39.00 -8.73
CA TYR A 400 20.07 -38.00 -9.28
C TYR A 400 20.62 -37.30 -10.55
N PRO A 401 19.85 -37.22 -11.65
CA PRO A 401 20.22 -36.57 -12.92
C PRO A 401 20.52 -35.05 -12.84
N GLU A 402 20.20 -34.40 -11.72
CA GLU A 402 20.24 -32.95 -11.47
C GLU A 402 21.65 -32.30 -11.39
N ASN A 403 22.72 -33.08 -11.50
CA ASN A 403 24.10 -32.59 -11.30
C ASN A 403 24.89 -32.24 -12.57
N ARG A 404 24.38 -32.54 -13.78
CA ARG A 404 25.10 -32.30 -15.05
C ARG A 404 25.03 -30.83 -15.50
N THR A 405 23.84 -30.23 -15.47
CA THR A 405 23.59 -28.80 -15.77
C THR A 405 24.33 -27.85 -14.82
N ARG A 406 24.58 -28.33 -13.59
CA ARG A 406 25.21 -27.61 -12.48
C ARG A 406 26.74 -27.46 -12.60
N LEU A 407 27.38 -28.27 -13.42
CA LEU A 407 28.83 -28.22 -13.70
C LEU A 407 29.13 -27.32 -14.92
N GLU A 408 28.29 -27.40 -15.97
CA GLU A 408 28.34 -26.52 -17.15
C GLU A 408 28.13 -25.04 -16.78
N TYR A 409 27.29 -24.79 -15.77
CA TYR A 409 27.04 -23.45 -15.23
C TYR A 409 28.27 -22.78 -14.60
N LEU A 410 29.02 -23.51 -13.78
CA LEU A 410 30.23 -22.99 -13.13
C LEU A 410 31.35 -22.71 -14.13
N GLN A 411 31.43 -23.53 -15.18
CA GLN A 411 32.40 -23.32 -16.25
C GLN A 411 32.06 -22.09 -17.11
N LEU A 412 30.77 -21.74 -17.25
CA LEU A 412 30.33 -20.53 -17.94
C LEU A 412 30.69 -19.25 -17.14
N LEU A 413 30.41 -19.25 -15.83
CA LEU A 413 30.69 -18.11 -14.94
C LEU A 413 32.17 -17.85 -14.68
N ALA A 414 32.96 -18.92 -14.55
CA ALA A 414 34.42 -18.79 -14.44
C ALA A 414 35.05 -18.23 -15.73
N LYS A 415 34.38 -18.39 -16.88
CA LYS A 415 34.89 -17.98 -18.20
C LYS A 415 34.47 -16.55 -18.62
N ASN A 416 33.36 -16.04 -18.09
CA ASN A 416 32.76 -14.75 -18.50
C ASN A 416 32.73 -13.65 -17.41
N ASN A 417 33.51 -13.80 -16.32
CA ASN A 417 33.58 -12.97 -15.10
C ASN A 417 32.83 -11.59 -15.14
N PRO A 418 31.49 -11.57 -15.05
CA PRO A 418 30.69 -10.36 -15.23
C PRO A 418 30.92 -9.34 -14.11
N GLN A 419 31.24 -9.83 -12.90
CA GLN A 419 31.47 -9.07 -11.67
C GLN A 419 32.48 -7.94 -11.80
N ARG A 420 33.52 -8.13 -12.62
CA ARG A 420 34.51 -7.07 -12.86
C ARG A 420 33.90 -5.88 -13.59
N VAL A 421 32.95 -6.14 -14.50
CA VAL A 421 32.29 -5.11 -15.31
C VAL A 421 31.28 -4.35 -14.46
N GLU A 422 30.44 -5.02 -13.67
CA GLU A 422 29.50 -4.32 -12.77
C GLU A 422 30.24 -3.48 -11.73
N ARG A 423 31.27 -4.03 -11.08
CA ARG A 423 32.09 -3.29 -10.09
C ARG A 423 32.82 -2.11 -10.71
N ALA A 424 33.45 -2.31 -11.87
CA ALA A 424 34.16 -1.24 -12.55
C ALA A 424 33.21 -0.11 -12.99
N ALA A 425 32.04 -0.47 -13.56
CA ALA A 425 31.06 0.52 -14.00
C ALA A 425 30.47 1.32 -12.83
N LEU A 426 30.14 0.67 -11.70
CA LEU A 426 29.66 1.41 -10.52
C LEU A 426 30.77 2.27 -9.90
N ALA A 427 32.00 1.77 -9.83
CA ALA A 427 33.14 2.53 -9.33
C ALA A 427 33.43 3.77 -10.20
N GLU A 428 33.27 3.64 -11.53
CA GLU A 428 33.40 4.77 -12.46
C GLU A 428 32.26 5.79 -12.28
N ALA A 429 31.02 5.33 -12.13
CA ALA A 429 29.88 6.19 -11.82
C ALA A 429 30.09 6.93 -10.48
N ALA A 430 30.53 6.20 -9.44
CA ALA A 430 30.88 6.78 -8.15
C ALA A 430 31.98 7.84 -8.30
N ALA A 431 33.08 7.53 -8.97
CA ALA A 431 34.18 8.47 -9.20
C ALA A 431 33.71 9.73 -9.93
N ALA A 432 32.88 9.59 -10.97
CA ALA A 432 32.31 10.72 -11.70
C ALA A 432 31.34 11.56 -10.84
N TYR A 433 30.59 10.94 -9.94
CA TYR A 433 29.69 11.64 -9.02
C TYR A 433 30.44 12.43 -7.94
N VAL A 434 31.44 11.82 -7.31
CA VAL A 434 32.25 12.44 -6.23
C VAL A 434 33.11 13.59 -6.76
N ASP A 435 33.56 13.51 -8.01
CA ASP A 435 34.35 14.52 -8.70
C ASP A 435 33.50 15.73 -9.16
N ARG A 436 32.95 16.46 -8.19
CA ARG A 436 31.99 17.57 -8.40
C ARG A 436 32.57 18.75 -9.20
N GLY A 437 33.90 18.87 -9.28
CA GLY A 437 34.60 19.97 -9.95
C GLY A 437 35.07 19.69 -11.38
N ALA A 438 35.01 18.44 -11.86
CA ALA A 438 35.53 18.10 -13.17
C ALA A 438 34.57 18.40 -14.32
N ALA A 439 35.15 18.89 -15.43
CA ALA A 439 34.44 19.06 -16.68
C ALA A 439 33.94 17.71 -17.22
N GLY A 440 32.73 17.68 -17.77
CA GLY A 440 32.13 16.47 -18.36
C GLY A 440 31.74 15.37 -17.35
N ARG A 441 31.69 15.67 -16.04
CA ARG A 441 31.29 14.70 -15.00
C ARG A 441 29.91 14.07 -15.26
N ALA A 442 28.93 14.84 -15.73
CA ALA A 442 27.58 14.36 -16.00
C ALA A 442 27.57 13.28 -17.10
N ALA A 443 28.23 13.55 -18.23
CA ALA A 443 28.36 12.58 -19.32
C ALA A 443 29.15 11.32 -18.91
N ARG A 444 30.21 11.46 -18.09
CA ARG A 444 30.94 10.30 -17.53
C ARG A 444 30.05 9.46 -16.62
N PHE A 445 29.28 10.11 -15.75
CA PHE A 445 28.33 9.46 -14.85
C PHE A 445 27.25 8.69 -15.64
N GLU A 446 26.61 9.35 -16.60
CA GLU A 446 25.57 8.76 -17.46
C GLU A 446 26.10 7.53 -18.20
N ALA A 447 27.24 7.66 -18.87
CA ALA A 447 27.85 6.55 -19.61
C ALA A 447 28.24 5.37 -18.69
N ALA A 448 28.73 5.65 -17.48
CA ALA A 448 29.05 4.62 -16.49
C ALA A 448 27.78 3.95 -15.94
N MET A 449 26.71 4.72 -15.69
CA MET A 449 25.43 4.20 -15.24
C MET A 449 24.74 3.32 -16.29
N ASP A 450 24.81 3.68 -17.56
CA ASP A 450 24.28 2.87 -18.65
C ASP A 450 25.05 1.55 -18.79
N ARG A 451 26.39 1.59 -18.67
CA ARG A 451 27.21 0.37 -18.61
C ARG A 451 26.84 -0.50 -17.41
N PHE A 452 26.66 0.10 -16.23
CA PHE A 452 26.27 -0.61 -15.03
C PHE A 452 24.90 -1.28 -15.18
N ALA A 453 23.90 -0.56 -15.69
CA ALA A 453 22.57 -1.10 -15.95
C ALA A 453 22.58 -2.23 -16.97
N ALA A 454 23.34 -2.08 -18.05
CA ALA A 454 23.50 -3.12 -19.07
C ALA A 454 24.20 -4.38 -18.50
N ALA A 455 25.23 -4.19 -17.67
CA ALA A 455 25.94 -5.30 -17.03
C ALA A 455 25.03 -6.06 -16.05
N LEU A 456 24.28 -5.36 -15.19
CA LEU A 456 23.29 -5.99 -14.29
C LEU A 456 22.23 -6.80 -15.04
N ARG A 457 21.69 -6.25 -16.13
CA ARG A 457 20.70 -6.96 -16.97
C ARG A 457 21.32 -8.19 -17.63
N GLY A 458 22.50 -8.03 -18.24
CA GLY A 458 23.22 -9.15 -18.86
C GLY A 458 23.53 -10.26 -17.86
N LEU A 459 23.84 -9.90 -16.62
CA LEU A 459 24.03 -10.85 -15.53
C LEU A 459 22.73 -11.58 -15.17
N ALA A 460 21.64 -10.84 -14.99
CA ALA A 460 20.35 -11.40 -14.63
C ALA A 460 19.79 -12.34 -15.73
N GLU A 461 19.92 -11.95 -17.00
CA GLU A 461 19.52 -12.77 -18.16
C GLU A 461 20.34 -14.06 -18.27
N GLN A 462 21.61 -14.03 -17.88
CA GLN A 462 22.45 -15.23 -17.79
C GLN A 462 22.04 -16.16 -16.64
N ILE A 463 21.52 -15.62 -15.52
CA ILE A 463 21.11 -16.42 -14.35
C ILE A 463 19.77 -17.12 -14.58
N GLU A 464 18.83 -16.48 -15.29
CA GLU A 464 17.43 -16.91 -15.35
C GLU A 464 17.22 -18.35 -15.87
N PRO A 465 17.91 -18.85 -16.93
CA PRO A 465 17.77 -20.24 -17.37
C PRO A 465 18.15 -21.26 -16.29
N TYR A 466 19.16 -20.95 -15.47
CA TYR A 466 19.59 -21.81 -14.38
C TYR A 466 18.59 -21.81 -13.24
N ARG A 467 18.04 -20.63 -12.95
CA ARG A 467 17.00 -20.46 -11.95
C ARG A 467 15.73 -21.24 -12.27
N ALA A 468 15.28 -21.18 -13.52
CA ALA A 468 14.13 -21.94 -13.99
C ALA A 468 14.36 -23.46 -13.90
N GLY A 469 15.62 -23.91 -14.01
CA GLY A 469 16.02 -25.32 -13.91
C GLY A 469 16.35 -25.84 -12.51
N LEU A 470 16.19 -25.04 -11.44
CA LEU A 470 16.52 -25.47 -10.09
C LEU A 470 15.62 -26.63 -9.60
N PRO A 471 16.19 -27.68 -8.98
CA PRO A 471 15.42 -28.72 -8.30
C PRO A 471 14.87 -28.17 -6.98
N LEU A 472 13.57 -27.83 -6.95
CA LEU A 472 12.88 -27.28 -5.78
C LEU A 472 11.97 -28.35 -5.17
N ARG A 473 11.94 -28.47 -3.83
CA ARG A 473 11.10 -29.48 -3.15
C ARG A 473 9.62 -29.21 -3.38
N ASN A 474 9.20 -27.97 -3.18
CA ASN A 474 7.83 -27.49 -3.38
C ASN A 474 7.83 -26.34 -4.41
N ARG A 475 8.01 -26.71 -5.68
CA ARG A 475 8.10 -25.78 -6.81
C ARG A 475 6.79 -25.00 -7.00
N ASP A 476 6.89 -23.68 -7.04
CA ASP A 476 5.80 -22.76 -7.38
C ASP A 476 6.20 -21.87 -8.55
N GLU A 477 5.66 -22.15 -9.74
CA GLU A 477 5.96 -21.39 -10.96
C GLU A 477 5.56 -19.92 -10.84
N ALA A 478 4.52 -19.59 -10.05
CA ALA A 478 4.10 -18.21 -9.86
C ALA A 478 5.10 -17.44 -8.99
N LEU A 479 5.69 -18.09 -7.97
CA LEU A 479 6.75 -17.50 -7.15
C LEU A 479 8.03 -17.27 -7.94
N ILE A 480 8.43 -18.25 -8.77
CA ILE A 480 9.61 -18.14 -9.65
C ILE A 480 9.40 -16.97 -10.63
N ALA A 481 8.25 -16.92 -11.30
CA ALA A 481 7.93 -15.83 -12.23
C ALA A 481 7.85 -14.46 -11.52
N ALA A 482 7.23 -14.37 -10.34
CA ALA A 482 7.11 -13.12 -9.59
C ALA A 482 8.45 -12.58 -9.07
N THR A 483 9.46 -13.44 -8.99
CA THR A 483 10.81 -13.06 -8.56
C THR A 483 11.80 -13.01 -9.73
N ALA A 484 11.37 -13.27 -10.99
CA ALA A 484 12.17 -13.16 -12.21
C ALA A 484 12.70 -11.73 -12.45
N TYR A 485 13.83 -11.60 -13.15
CA TYR A 485 14.28 -10.29 -13.59
C TYR A 485 13.33 -9.73 -14.67
N PRO A 486 12.90 -8.47 -14.56
CA PRO A 486 11.84 -7.98 -15.42
C PRO A 486 12.31 -7.61 -16.84
N PRO A 487 11.39 -7.64 -17.82
CA PRO A 487 11.68 -7.17 -19.17
C PRO A 487 12.05 -5.67 -19.18
N PRO A 488 12.75 -5.20 -20.24
CA PRO A 488 13.04 -3.77 -20.40
C PRO A 488 11.77 -2.92 -20.32
N GLY A 489 11.84 -1.82 -19.57
CA GLY A 489 10.73 -0.87 -19.40
C GLY A 489 9.64 -1.28 -18.39
N ALA A 490 9.76 -2.44 -17.73
CA ALA A 490 8.76 -2.88 -16.73
C ALA A 490 8.57 -1.91 -15.55
N THR A 491 9.58 -1.11 -15.23
CA THR A 491 9.56 -0.12 -14.14
C THR A 491 9.17 1.28 -14.59
N ASP A 492 9.08 1.53 -15.91
CA ASP A 492 8.88 2.87 -16.46
C ASP A 492 7.52 3.46 -16.08
N ALA A 493 6.48 2.63 -16.01
CA ALA A 493 5.14 3.07 -15.64
C ALA A 493 5.09 3.60 -14.19
N GLU A 494 5.80 2.95 -13.27
CA GLU A 494 5.87 3.38 -11.87
C GLU A 494 6.70 4.67 -11.73
N VAL A 495 7.82 4.77 -12.45
CA VAL A 495 8.59 6.03 -12.51
C VAL A 495 7.76 7.17 -13.10
N HIS A 496 7.00 6.91 -14.16
CA HIS A 496 6.09 7.88 -14.76
C HIS A 496 5.00 8.31 -13.78
N TYR A 497 4.40 7.38 -13.04
CA TYR A 497 3.40 7.65 -12.02
C TYR A 497 3.91 8.66 -10.97
N TYR A 498 5.11 8.45 -10.41
CA TYR A 498 5.67 9.37 -9.42
C TYR A 498 6.15 10.70 -10.00
N ARG A 499 6.60 10.73 -11.27
CA ARG A 499 6.99 11.98 -11.95
C ARG A 499 5.79 12.85 -12.30
N LEU A 500 4.70 12.24 -12.76
CA LEU A 500 3.48 12.96 -13.13
C LEU A 500 2.72 13.44 -11.89
N ASP A 501 2.72 12.63 -10.84
CA ASP A 501 1.92 12.82 -9.63
C ASP A 501 0.44 13.15 -9.95
N PRO A 502 -0.32 12.18 -10.50
CA PRO A 502 -1.66 12.45 -11.01
C PRO A 502 -2.63 12.94 -9.93
N PHE A 503 -2.44 12.53 -8.67
CA PHE A 503 -3.33 12.94 -7.58
C PHE A 503 -3.08 14.37 -7.12
N LEU A 504 -1.86 14.89 -7.25
CA LEU A 504 -1.58 16.33 -7.11
C LEU A 504 -2.41 17.14 -8.11
N TRP A 505 -2.32 16.81 -9.40
CA TRP A 505 -3.05 17.52 -10.45
C TRP A 505 -4.56 17.37 -10.31
N SER A 506 -5.04 16.22 -9.87
CA SER A 506 -6.48 16.00 -9.65
C SER A 506 -7.09 17.02 -8.69
N TRP A 507 -6.49 17.23 -7.51
CA TRP A 507 -7.05 18.19 -6.54
C TRP A 507 -6.79 19.64 -6.96
N VAL A 508 -5.69 19.94 -7.65
CA VAL A 508 -5.41 21.28 -8.22
C VAL A 508 -6.48 21.66 -9.26
N PHE A 509 -6.80 20.76 -10.19
CA PHE A 509 -7.88 20.99 -11.16
C PHE A 509 -9.25 21.07 -10.48
N SER A 510 -9.49 20.29 -9.43
CA SER A 510 -10.72 20.36 -8.63
C SER A 510 -10.85 21.70 -7.88
N PHE A 511 -9.74 22.29 -7.42
CA PHE A 511 -9.72 23.64 -6.85
C PHE A 511 -10.08 24.69 -7.89
N VAL A 512 -9.45 24.64 -9.07
CA VAL A 512 -9.78 25.54 -10.19
C VAL A 512 -11.26 25.41 -10.57
N ALA A 513 -11.77 24.18 -10.61
CA ALA A 513 -13.18 23.91 -10.86
C ALA A 513 -14.08 24.55 -9.81
N LEU A 514 -13.76 24.39 -8.53
CA LEU A 514 -14.51 24.99 -7.42
C LEU A 514 -14.56 26.52 -7.53
N CYS A 515 -13.42 27.16 -7.80
CA CYS A 515 -13.37 28.62 -8.00
C CYS A 515 -14.24 29.07 -9.17
N CYS A 516 -14.14 28.40 -10.32
CA CYS A 516 -14.94 28.73 -11.51
C CYS A 516 -16.44 28.50 -11.27
N LEU A 517 -16.82 27.37 -10.69
CA LEU A 517 -18.21 27.05 -10.36
C LEU A 517 -18.79 27.98 -9.29
N GLY A 518 -17.98 28.44 -8.34
CA GLY A 518 -18.35 29.49 -7.38
C GLY A 518 -18.66 30.83 -8.06
N MET A 519 -17.84 31.24 -9.03
CA MET A 519 -18.10 32.44 -9.84
C MET A 519 -19.35 32.32 -10.73
N ALA A 520 -19.81 31.09 -11.02
CA ALA A 520 -21.03 30.85 -11.79
C ALA A 520 -22.33 31.26 -11.07
N PHE A 521 -22.28 31.62 -9.78
CA PHE A 521 -23.40 32.25 -9.07
C PHE A 521 -23.50 33.76 -9.33
N GLY A 522 -22.41 34.40 -9.77
CA GLY A 522 -22.31 35.83 -10.05
C GLY A 522 -22.80 36.24 -11.44
N VAL A 523 -22.15 37.24 -12.04
CA VAL A 523 -22.54 37.84 -13.34
C VAL A 523 -22.15 36.94 -14.53
N LEU A 524 -21.02 36.24 -14.45
CA LEU A 524 -20.47 35.40 -15.53
C LEU A 524 -20.96 33.94 -15.48
N ARG A 525 -22.28 33.74 -15.32
CA ARG A 525 -22.89 32.43 -14.99
C ARG A 525 -22.50 31.30 -15.94
N ALA A 526 -22.80 31.45 -17.23
CA ALA A 526 -22.58 30.39 -18.22
C ALA A 526 -21.10 30.09 -18.51
N PRO A 527 -20.23 31.08 -18.82
CA PRO A 527 -18.84 30.77 -19.16
C PRO A 527 -18.06 30.18 -17.98
N MET A 528 -18.27 30.69 -16.76
CA MET A 528 -17.59 30.17 -15.57
C MET A 528 -18.10 28.78 -15.17
N TYR A 529 -19.40 28.50 -15.39
CA TYR A 529 -19.92 27.15 -15.23
C TYR A 529 -19.21 26.15 -16.13
N TRP A 530 -19.13 26.41 -17.44
CA TRP A 530 -18.50 25.46 -18.38
C TRP A 530 -16.99 25.33 -18.18
N LEU A 531 -16.29 26.42 -17.85
CA LEU A 531 -14.88 26.35 -17.49
C LEU A 531 -14.67 25.50 -16.23
N GLY A 532 -15.54 25.66 -15.24
CA GLY A 532 -15.52 24.84 -14.02
C GLY A 532 -15.83 23.37 -14.26
N ILE A 533 -16.79 23.06 -15.14
CA ILE A 533 -17.07 21.69 -15.58
C ILE A 533 -15.86 21.08 -16.30
N LEU A 534 -15.22 21.82 -17.22
CA LEU A 534 -14.03 21.35 -17.93
C LEU A 534 -12.89 21.05 -16.97
N ALA A 535 -12.64 21.95 -16.02
CA ALA A 535 -11.63 21.74 -14.98
C ALA A 535 -11.96 20.54 -14.09
N LEU A 536 -13.23 20.34 -13.70
CA LEU A 536 -13.63 19.21 -12.87
C LEU A 536 -13.43 17.88 -13.61
N VAL A 537 -13.83 17.81 -14.89
CA VAL A 537 -13.59 16.65 -15.76
C VAL A 537 -12.09 16.39 -15.92
N GLY A 538 -11.27 17.43 -16.11
CA GLY A 538 -9.82 17.32 -16.13
C GLY A 538 -9.25 16.71 -14.84
N GLY A 539 -9.71 17.19 -13.67
CA GLY A 539 -9.33 16.64 -12.37
C GLY A 539 -9.71 15.16 -12.22
N GLN A 540 -10.94 14.79 -12.62
CA GLN A 540 -11.37 13.39 -12.58
C GLN A 540 -10.58 12.50 -13.56
N ALA A 541 -10.20 13.03 -14.73
CA ALA A 541 -9.37 12.32 -15.68
C ALA A 541 -7.98 12.00 -15.10
N PHE A 542 -7.37 12.95 -14.38
CA PHE A 542 -6.13 12.70 -13.64
C PHE A 542 -6.30 11.64 -12.55
N SER A 543 -7.38 11.68 -11.75
CA SER A 543 -7.66 10.63 -10.74
C SER A 543 -7.79 9.24 -11.38
N VAL A 544 -8.58 9.12 -12.45
CA VAL A 544 -8.79 7.85 -13.16
C VAL A 544 -7.49 7.35 -13.78
N TYR A 545 -6.71 8.25 -14.38
CA TYR A 545 -5.41 7.90 -14.95
C TYR A 545 -4.41 7.45 -13.89
N GLY A 546 -4.37 8.14 -12.73
CA GLY A 546 -3.53 7.74 -11.60
C GLY A 546 -3.90 6.36 -11.06
N PHE A 547 -5.20 6.07 -10.94
CA PHE A 547 -5.66 4.74 -10.60
C PHE A 547 -5.33 3.69 -11.66
N ALA A 548 -5.50 4.00 -12.95
CA ALA A 548 -5.13 3.09 -14.04
C ALA A 548 -3.62 2.76 -14.03
N LEU A 549 -2.76 3.77 -13.79
CA LEU A 549 -1.32 3.56 -13.61
C LEU A 549 -1.02 2.68 -12.40
N ARG A 550 -1.67 2.92 -11.25
CA ARG A 550 -1.49 2.06 -10.07
C ARG A 550 -1.92 0.62 -10.34
N VAL A 551 -3.06 0.40 -10.98
CA VAL A 551 -3.53 -0.95 -11.37
C VAL A 551 -2.54 -1.61 -12.32
N HIS A 552 -2.00 -0.86 -13.27
CA HIS A 552 -1.00 -1.37 -14.21
C HIS A 552 0.31 -1.76 -13.51
N VAL A 553 0.74 -1.00 -12.50
CA VAL A 553 1.95 -1.29 -11.71
C VAL A 553 1.76 -2.45 -10.74
N THR A 554 0.62 -2.50 -10.05
CA THR A 554 0.40 -3.48 -8.97
C THR A 554 -0.22 -4.78 -9.45
N GLY A 555 -0.99 -4.74 -10.53
CA GLY A 555 -1.82 -5.86 -11.00
C GLY A 555 -3.15 -6.02 -10.26
N TRP A 556 -3.50 -5.11 -9.33
CA TRP A 556 -4.70 -5.21 -8.49
C TRP A 556 -5.54 -3.94 -8.55
N ALA A 557 -6.82 -4.04 -8.17
CA ALA A 557 -7.72 -2.89 -8.11
C ALA A 557 -7.23 -1.83 -7.10
N PRO A 558 -7.45 -0.53 -7.35
CA PRO A 558 -6.77 0.54 -6.64
C PRO A 558 -7.54 0.97 -5.39
N VAL A 559 -7.71 0.04 -4.46
CA VAL A 559 -8.37 0.24 -3.15
C VAL A 559 -7.67 -0.60 -2.06
N THR A 560 -6.36 -0.69 -2.19
CA THR A 560 -5.48 -1.55 -1.40
C THR A 560 -5.01 -0.91 -0.10
N ASN A 561 -5.07 0.42 -0.02
CA ASN A 561 -4.69 1.19 1.17
C ASN A 561 -5.65 2.36 1.43
N MET A 562 -5.50 3.00 2.60
CA MET A 562 -6.41 4.06 3.02
C MET A 562 -6.37 5.26 2.06
N PHE A 563 -5.19 5.71 1.63
CA PHE A 563 -5.04 6.81 0.67
C PHE A 563 -5.89 6.58 -0.59
N GLU A 564 -5.79 5.39 -1.18
CA GLU A 564 -6.54 5.02 -2.39
C GLU A 564 -8.06 5.08 -2.15
N THR A 565 -8.55 4.52 -1.04
CA THR A 565 -9.99 4.58 -0.72
C THR A 565 -10.48 6.01 -0.55
N VAL A 566 -9.67 6.90 0.04
CA VAL A 566 -10.05 8.31 0.26
C VAL A 566 -10.13 9.08 -1.06
N VAL A 567 -9.12 8.91 -1.91
CA VAL A 567 -9.13 9.50 -3.25
C VAL A 567 -10.27 8.94 -4.09
N PHE A 568 -10.61 7.65 -3.93
CA PHE A 568 -11.73 7.04 -4.64
C PHE A 568 -13.09 7.60 -4.20
N VAL A 569 -13.27 7.84 -2.90
CA VAL A 569 -14.48 8.53 -2.37
C VAL A 569 -14.61 9.93 -2.96
N ALA A 570 -13.51 10.68 -3.04
CA ALA A 570 -13.47 12.00 -3.66
C ALA A 570 -13.84 11.95 -5.16
N LEU A 571 -13.27 10.98 -5.89
CA LEU A 571 -13.59 10.70 -7.29
C LEU A 571 -15.07 10.39 -7.48
N VAL A 572 -15.64 9.46 -6.70
CA VAL A 572 -17.05 9.09 -6.83
C VAL A 572 -17.98 10.26 -6.50
N ALA A 573 -17.68 11.03 -5.45
CA ALA A 573 -18.48 12.20 -5.10
C ALA A 573 -18.52 13.23 -6.24
N ALA A 574 -17.37 13.50 -6.88
CA ALA A 574 -17.31 14.40 -8.03
C ALA A 574 -17.97 13.83 -9.29
N LEU A 575 -17.79 12.53 -9.58
CA LEU A 575 -18.46 11.87 -10.70
C LEU A 575 -19.98 11.86 -10.51
N LEU A 576 -20.49 11.64 -9.29
CA LEU A 576 -21.91 11.75 -8.99
C LEU A 576 -22.40 13.19 -9.08
N GLY A 577 -21.59 14.17 -8.63
CA GLY A 577 -21.88 15.60 -8.81
C GLY A 577 -22.00 15.98 -10.29
N LEU A 578 -21.08 15.53 -11.12
CA LEU A 578 -21.14 15.68 -12.58
C LEU A 578 -22.35 14.95 -13.17
N TRP A 579 -22.57 13.70 -12.77
CA TRP A 579 -23.71 12.91 -13.23
C TRP A 579 -25.02 13.64 -12.98
N PHE A 580 -25.28 14.08 -11.75
CA PHE A 580 -26.52 14.79 -11.41
C PHE A 580 -26.65 16.16 -12.07
N ALA A 581 -25.54 16.89 -12.26
CA ALA A 581 -25.53 18.13 -13.04
C ALA A 581 -25.89 17.88 -14.51
N PHE A 582 -25.50 16.72 -15.06
CA PHE A 582 -25.70 16.34 -16.47
C PHE A 582 -26.97 15.51 -16.71
N VAL A 583 -27.73 15.11 -15.68
CA VAL A 583 -29.00 14.40 -15.85
C VAL A 583 -29.94 15.04 -16.88
N PRO A 584 -30.07 16.39 -17.02
CA PRO A 584 -30.90 16.99 -18.06
C PRO A 584 -30.48 16.61 -19.50
N LEU A 585 -29.21 16.24 -19.71
CA LEU A 585 -28.65 15.86 -21.00
C LEU A 585 -29.03 14.42 -21.40
N PHE A 586 -28.83 13.45 -20.52
CA PHE A 586 -29.01 12.02 -20.82
C PHE A 586 -30.18 11.35 -20.10
N GLY A 587 -30.64 11.91 -18.98
CA GLY A 587 -31.70 11.35 -18.14
C GLY A 587 -33.00 11.04 -18.89
N PRO A 588 -33.51 11.94 -19.75
CA PRO A 588 -34.68 11.66 -20.59
C PRO A 588 -34.47 10.46 -21.52
N ALA A 589 -33.29 10.35 -22.14
CA ALA A 589 -32.93 9.24 -23.01
C ALA A 589 -32.87 7.91 -22.25
N ILE A 590 -32.22 7.91 -21.08
CA ILE A 590 -32.12 6.74 -20.20
C ILE A 590 -33.51 6.28 -19.74
N ARG A 591 -34.39 7.21 -19.33
CA ARG A 591 -35.76 6.86 -18.91
C ARG A 591 -36.58 6.28 -20.05
N HIS A 592 -36.48 6.84 -21.25
CA HIS A 592 -37.12 6.26 -22.43
C HIS A 592 -36.60 4.86 -22.72
N ALA A 593 -35.28 4.68 -22.75
CA ALA A 593 -34.66 3.39 -22.93
C ALA A 593 -35.11 2.37 -21.86
N TRP A 594 -35.16 2.77 -20.58
CA TRP A 594 -35.62 1.94 -19.47
C TRP A 594 -37.11 1.55 -19.57
N ARG A 595 -37.93 2.44 -20.10
CA ARG A 595 -39.35 2.18 -20.40
C ARG A 595 -39.49 1.15 -21.54
N MET A 596 -38.65 1.23 -22.58
CA MET A 596 -38.65 0.25 -23.69
C MET A 596 -38.31 -1.17 -23.22
N THR A 597 -37.44 -1.32 -22.21
CA THR A 597 -37.01 -2.63 -21.70
C THR A 597 -37.95 -3.24 -20.65
N ALA A 598 -39.05 -2.56 -20.30
CA ALA A 598 -40.05 -3.08 -19.38
C ALA A 598 -40.73 -4.34 -19.93
N LEU A 599 -41.18 -5.24 -19.05
CA LEU A 599 -41.96 -6.39 -19.51
C LEU A 599 -43.27 -5.89 -20.14
N PRO A 600 -43.75 -6.53 -21.23
CA PRO A 600 -45.09 -6.26 -21.74
C PRO A 600 -46.13 -6.41 -20.63
N GLY A 601 -46.97 -5.40 -20.42
CA GLY A 601 -48.00 -5.40 -19.37
C GLY A 601 -47.54 -5.01 -17.96
N ALA A 602 -46.24 -4.85 -17.69
CA ALA A 602 -45.77 -4.44 -16.36
C ALA A 602 -46.01 -2.93 -16.07
N ALA A 603 -46.28 -2.61 -14.80
CA ALA A 603 -46.35 -1.25 -14.29
C ALA A 603 -44.97 -0.58 -14.41
N GLY A 604 -44.82 0.29 -15.41
CA GLY A 604 -43.58 0.97 -15.78
C GLY A 604 -43.80 2.04 -16.84
N THR A 605 -45.00 2.65 -16.83
CA THR A 605 -45.57 3.47 -17.89
C THR A 605 -45.57 4.97 -17.57
N ALA A 606 -44.94 5.39 -16.48
CA ALA A 606 -44.91 6.80 -16.08
C ALA A 606 -44.35 7.66 -17.23
N ARG A 607 -45.14 8.67 -17.64
CA ARG A 607 -44.75 9.62 -18.68
C ARG A 607 -43.46 10.33 -18.28
N ASN A 608 -42.65 10.66 -19.28
CA ASN A 608 -41.44 11.42 -19.03
C ASN A 608 -41.76 12.92 -18.89
N ARG A 609 -42.18 13.32 -17.68
CA ARG A 609 -42.60 14.70 -17.38
C ARG A 609 -41.44 15.69 -17.22
N GLU A 610 -40.20 15.24 -16.98
CA GLU A 610 -39.08 16.16 -16.68
C GLU A 610 -38.88 17.21 -17.78
N LEU A 611 -39.13 16.87 -19.05
CA LEU A 611 -39.11 17.80 -20.19
C LEU A 611 -40.39 17.70 -21.06
N ASP A 612 -41.43 17.01 -20.56
CA ASP A 612 -42.63 16.62 -21.33
C ASP A 612 -42.34 16.02 -22.73
N LEU A 613 -41.30 15.19 -22.82
CA LEU A 613 -40.82 14.62 -24.08
C LEU A 613 -41.47 13.26 -24.36
N GLU A 614 -42.68 13.22 -24.89
CA GLU A 614 -43.23 11.99 -25.49
C GLU A 614 -42.97 11.98 -27.01
N TRP A 615 -42.34 10.93 -27.53
CA TRP A 615 -42.14 10.76 -28.99
C TRP A 615 -43.10 9.78 -29.63
N MET A 616 -43.49 8.76 -28.87
CA MET A 616 -44.06 7.52 -29.37
C MET A 616 -45.47 7.41 -28.81
N GLY A 617 -46.40 6.99 -29.66
CA GLY A 617 -47.75 6.66 -29.21
C GLY A 617 -47.77 5.41 -28.31
N PRO A 618 -48.85 5.18 -27.55
CA PRO A 618 -48.99 4.02 -26.66
C PRO A 618 -48.79 2.66 -27.35
N ALA A 619 -49.25 2.53 -28.61
CA ALA A 619 -49.07 1.32 -29.42
C ALA A 619 -47.60 1.05 -29.74
N ALA A 620 -46.84 2.10 -30.12
CA ALA A 620 -45.42 1.98 -30.42
C ALA A 620 -44.59 1.64 -29.16
N TRP A 621 -44.93 2.19 -28.00
CA TRP A 621 -44.34 1.81 -26.71
C TRP A 621 -44.59 0.32 -26.37
N THR A 622 -45.76 -0.20 -26.73
CA THR A 622 -46.09 -1.62 -26.52
C THR A 622 -45.34 -2.52 -27.49
N ALA A 623 -45.25 -2.14 -28.77
CA ALA A 623 -44.48 -2.87 -29.77
C ALA A 623 -42.99 -2.96 -29.41
N ALA A 624 -42.39 -1.86 -28.94
CA ALA A 624 -40.99 -1.83 -28.50
C ALA A 624 -40.70 -2.82 -27.36
N ARG A 625 -41.61 -2.92 -26.38
CA ARG A 625 -41.49 -3.86 -25.25
C ARG A 625 -41.53 -5.32 -25.69
N TRP A 626 -42.42 -5.65 -26.64
CA TRP A 626 -42.49 -6.99 -27.21
C TRP A 626 -41.24 -7.33 -28.04
N ALA A 627 -40.75 -6.39 -28.86
CA ALA A 627 -39.55 -6.59 -29.65
C ALA A 627 -38.30 -6.85 -28.77
N LEU A 628 -38.20 -6.18 -27.62
CA LEU A 628 -37.06 -6.31 -26.69
C LEU A 628 -37.18 -7.48 -25.72
N LEU A 629 -38.31 -8.19 -25.69
CA LEU A 629 -38.49 -9.34 -24.79
C LEU A 629 -37.52 -10.47 -25.10
N LEU A 630 -37.36 -10.84 -26.38
CA LEU A 630 -36.45 -11.91 -26.79
C LEU A 630 -34.97 -11.61 -26.45
N PRO A 631 -34.40 -10.43 -26.83
CA PRO A 631 -33.07 -10.03 -26.39
C PRO A 631 -32.90 -10.03 -24.87
N ARG A 632 -33.94 -9.60 -24.13
CA ARG A 632 -33.91 -9.58 -22.67
C ARG A 632 -33.85 -10.98 -22.07
N LEU A 633 -34.64 -11.93 -22.58
CA LEU A 633 -34.62 -13.33 -22.15
C LEU A 633 -33.28 -14.00 -22.49
N ALA A 634 -32.71 -13.71 -23.67
CA ALA A 634 -31.40 -14.21 -24.05
C ALA A 634 -30.30 -13.69 -23.11
N LEU A 635 -30.30 -12.39 -22.80
CA LEU A 635 -29.37 -11.80 -21.83
C LEU A 635 -29.59 -12.35 -20.41
N ALA A 636 -30.84 -12.58 -20.00
CA ALA A 636 -31.16 -13.20 -18.72
C ALA A 636 -30.56 -14.61 -18.62
N ALA A 637 -30.71 -15.43 -19.66
CA ALA A 637 -30.08 -16.74 -19.74
C ALA A 637 -28.54 -16.66 -19.72
N ALA A 638 -27.95 -15.68 -20.41
CA ALA A 638 -26.52 -15.44 -20.38
C ALA A 638 -26.01 -15.05 -18.99
N VAL A 639 -26.75 -14.22 -18.25
CA VAL A 639 -26.41 -13.85 -16.86
C VAL A 639 -26.47 -15.07 -15.95
N VAL A 640 -27.50 -15.92 -16.08
CA VAL A 640 -27.55 -17.20 -15.32
C VAL A 640 -26.33 -18.05 -15.65
N TYR A 641 -26.08 -18.30 -16.94
CA TYR A 641 -24.93 -19.11 -17.38
C TYR A 641 -23.60 -18.57 -16.83
N PHE A 642 -23.37 -17.26 -16.94
CA PHE A 642 -22.12 -16.67 -16.46
C PHE A 642 -21.96 -16.80 -14.94
N LEU A 643 -22.99 -16.49 -14.17
CA LEU A 643 -22.91 -16.51 -12.71
C LEU A 643 -22.91 -17.94 -12.13
N THR A 644 -23.53 -18.92 -12.79
CA THR A 644 -23.65 -20.29 -12.27
C THR A 644 -22.65 -21.28 -12.85
N SER A 645 -22.08 -20.99 -14.02
CA SER A 645 -21.29 -21.97 -14.78
C SER A 645 -19.86 -21.52 -15.08
N VAL A 646 -19.54 -20.22 -15.01
CA VAL A 646 -18.16 -19.75 -15.17
C VAL A 646 -17.43 -19.85 -13.84
N ALA A 647 -16.35 -20.62 -13.85
CA ALA A 647 -15.45 -20.77 -12.72
C ALA A 647 -14.61 -19.49 -12.51
N TYR A 648 -14.45 -19.06 -11.26
CA TYR A 648 -13.55 -17.98 -10.86
C TYR A 648 -12.58 -18.44 -9.74
N GLY A 649 -11.40 -17.80 -9.67
CA GLY A 649 -10.36 -18.05 -8.64
C GLY A 649 -9.26 -19.03 -9.05
N VAL A 650 -8.14 -19.04 -8.32
CA VAL A 650 -7.03 -20.00 -8.49
C VAL A 650 -7.27 -21.20 -7.58
N GLY A 651 -7.50 -22.37 -8.16
CA GLY A 651 -7.79 -23.61 -7.43
C GLY A 651 -9.29 -23.97 -7.38
N SER A 652 -9.63 -25.19 -7.80
CA SER A 652 -10.94 -25.86 -7.74
C SER A 652 -12.18 -25.17 -8.35
N GLY A 653 -12.01 -24.15 -9.20
CA GLY A 653 -13.02 -23.67 -10.14
C GLY A 653 -14.43 -23.44 -9.54
N TYR A 654 -14.57 -22.44 -8.69
CA TYR A 654 -15.86 -22.11 -8.08
C TYR A 654 -16.77 -21.32 -9.03
N ALA A 655 -18.01 -21.75 -9.22
CA ALA A 655 -19.06 -20.88 -9.76
C ALA A 655 -19.31 -19.70 -8.81
N ILE A 656 -19.59 -18.51 -9.36
CA ILE A 656 -19.84 -17.28 -8.59
C ILE A 656 -21.07 -17.45 -7.69
N VAL A 657 -22.13 -18.06 -8.21
CA VAL A 657 -23.32 -18.45 -7.46
C VAL A 657 -23.61 -19.93 -7.71
N ARG A 658 -23.72 -20.71 -6.63
CA ARG A 658 -24.09 -22.13 -6.73
C ARG A 658 -25.60 -22.29 -6.61
N LEU A 659 -26.16 -23.15 -7.46
CA LEU A 659 -27.59 -23.49 -7.41
C LEU A 659 -27.92 -24.41 -6.23
N ALA A 660 -26.94 -25.18 -5.73
CA ALA A 660 -27.07 -26.04 -4.57
C ALA A 660 -26.16 -25.59 -3.42
N PRO A 661 -26.57 -25.77 -2.14
CA PRO A 661 -25.75 -25.43 -0.97
C PRO A 661 -24.50 -26.32 -0.87
N ARG A 662 -23.42 -25.78 -0.27
CA ARG A 662 -22.11 -26.45 -0.13
C ARG A 662 -22.08 -27.52 0.96
N SER A 663 -22.67 -27.25 2.12
CA SER A 663 -22.76 -28.16 3.26
C SER A 663 -24.08 -27.95 4.01
N GLU A 664 -24.32 -28.72 5.07
CA GLU A 664 -25.52 -28.57 5.91
C GLU A 664 -25.43 -27.46 6.96
N THR A 665 -24.30 -26.77 7.10
CA THR A 665 -24.16 -25.71 8.12
C THR A 665 -25.10 -24.53 7.85
N TRP A 666 -25.54 -23.87 8.93
CA TRP A 666 -26.42 -22.70 8.82
C TRP A 666 -25.76 -21.53 8.07
N ASN A 667 -24.46 -21.32 8.24
CA ASN A 667 -23.70 -20.28 7.55
C ASN A 667 -23.73 -20.51 6.02
N ASP A 668 -23.47 -21.74 5.56
CA ASP A 668 -23.50 -22.07 4.13
C ASP A 668 -24.89 -21.90 3.51
N ARG A 669 -25.96 -22.19 4.27
CA ARG A 669 -27.34 -21.99 3.81
C ARG A 669 -27.67 -20.51 3.64
N ILE A 670 -27.19 -19.65 4.54
CA ILE A 670 -27.38 -18.19 4.45
C ILE A 670 -26.63 -17.65 3.23
N VAL A 671 -25.36 -18.04 3.05
CA VAL A 671 -24.54 -17.63 1.89
C VAL A 671 -25.20 -18.08 0.59
N TRP A 672 -25.71 -19.31 0.53
CA TRP A 672 -26.45 -19.83 -0.61
C TRP A 672 -27.74 -19.03 -0.89
N LEU A 673 -28.56 -18.74 0.12
CA LEU A 673 -29.79 -17.96 -0.02
C LEU A 673 -29.51 -16.54 -0.52
N VAL A 674 -28.50 -15.88 0.04
CA VAL A 674 -28.04 -14.55 -0.40
C VAL A 674 -27.56 -14.62 -1.85
N GLY A 675 -26.78 -15.64 -2.21
CA GLY A 675 -26.35 -15.88 -3.58
C GLY A 675 -27.51 -16.04 -4.56
N LEU A 676 -28.56 -16.79 -4.18
CA LEU A 676 -29.77 -16.94 -5.00
C LEU A 676 -30.57 -15.63 -5.14
N LEU A 677 -30.69 -14.86 -4.06
CA LEU A 677 -31.35 -13.55 -4.12
C LEU A 677 -30.59 -12.61 -5.06
N MET A 678 -29.26 -12.57 -4.97
CA MET A 678 -28.40 -11.78 -5.85
C MET A 678 -28.51 -12.23 -7.30
N LEU A 679 -28.58 -13.55 -7.55
CA LEU A 679 -28.81 -14.09 -8.88
C LEU A 679 -30.16 -13.63 -9.43
N GLY A 680 -31.24 -13.73 -8.65
CA GLY A 680 -32.58 -13.28 -9.04
C GLY A 680 -32.62 -11.79 -9.38
N LEU A 681 -32.02 -10.94 -8.54
CA LEU A 681 -31.89 -9.50 -8.80
C LEU A 681 -31.05 -9.20 -10.04
N SER A 682 -29.95 -9.93 -10.24
CA SER A 682 -29.07 -9.76 -11.41
C SER A 682 -29.77 -10.14 -12.71
N VAL A 683 -30.48 -11.27 -12.71
CA VAL A 683 -31.29 -11.73 -13.86
C VAL A 683 -32.41 -10.73 -14.19
N TRP A 684 -32.97 -10.07 -13.18
CA TRP A 684 -33.99 -9.05 -13.38
C TRP A 684 -33.44 -7.71 -13.91
N LEU A 685 -32.33 -7.23 -13.32
CA LEU A 685 -31.79 -5.88 -13.54
C LEU A 685 -30.76 -5.79 -14.66
N VAL A 686 -29.78 -6.70 -14.71
CA VAL A 686 -28.63 -6.61 -15.63
C VAL A 686 -29.07 -6.61 -17.10
N PRO A 687 -29.96 -7.51 -17.56
CA PRO A 687 -30.46 -7.46 -18.94
C PRO A 687 -31.14 -6.14 -19.30
N ARG A 688 -31.91 -5.56 -18.36
CA ARG A 688 -32.56 -4.26 -18.58
C ARG A 688 -31.54 -3.13 -18.64
N LEU A 689 -30.53 -3.16 -17.79
CA LEU A 689 -29.47 -2.16 -17.75
C LEU A 689 -28.67 -2.17 -19.06
N VAL A 690 -28.23 -3.34 -19.53
CA VAL A 690 -27.48 -3.49 -20.79
C VAL A 690 -28.29 -2.98 -21.97
N LEU A 691 -29.55 -3.43 -22.10
CA LEU A 691 -30.41 -2.97 -23.19
C LEU A 691 -30.73 -1.48 -23.09
N ALA A 692 -30.99 -0.96 -21.89
CA ALA A 692 -31.27 0.45 -21.69
C ALA A 692 -30.04 1.31 -22.01
N ALA A 693 -28.83 0.86 -21.68
CA ALA A 693 -27.60 1.56 -22.05
C ALA A 693 -27.44 1.65 -23.57
N LEU A 694 -27.61 0.54 -24.30
CA LEU A 694 -27.54 0.52 -25.76
C LEU A 694 -28.61 1.42 -26.40
N LEU A 695 -29.85 1.32 -25.93
CA LEU A 695 -30.98 2.10 -26.43
C LEU A 695 -30.88 3.58 -26.05
N SER A 696 -30.18 3.92 -24.97
CA SER A 696 -29.97 5.31 -24.58
C SER A 696 -29.12 6.07 -25.61
N ALA A 697 -28.15 5.41 -26.25
CA ALA A 697 -27.37 5.99 -27.34
C ALA A 697 -28.23 6.34 -28.56
N VAL A 698 -29.26 5.54 -28.83
CA VAL A 698 -30.22 5.77 -29.92
C VAL A 698 -31.27 6.82 -29.54
N SER A 699 -31.74 6.79 -28.29
CA SER A 699 -32.76 7.71 -27.77
C SER A 699 -32.20 9.12 -27.52
N PHE A 700 -30.89 9.25 -27.34
CA PHE A 700 -30.23 10.50 -27.00
C PHE A 700 -30.37 11.59 -28.08
N PRO A 701 -30.03 11.37 -29.37
CA PRO A 701 -30.20 12.39 -30.41
C PRO A 701 -31.65 12.89 -30.54
N TRP A 702 -32.62 11.99 -30.39
CA TRP A 702 -34.05 12.30 -30.53
C TRP A 702 -34.59 13.11 -29.35
N THR A 703 -34.19 12.76 -28.12
CA THR A 703 -34.55 13.52 -26.93
C THR A 703 -33.89 14.88 -26.93
N LEU A 704 -32.63 15.00 -27.36
CA LEU A 704 -31.93 16.27 -27.47
C LEU A 704 -32.54 17.17 -28.55
N ALA A 705 -32.91 16.62 -29.71
CA ALA A 705 -33.54 17.36 -30.79
C ALA A 705 -34.89 17.97 -30.37
N ARG A 706 -35.69 17.25 -29.58
CA ARG A 706 -36.98 17.75 -29.06
C ARG A 706 -36.84 18.69 -27.86
N ALA A 707 -35.92 18.40 -26.94
CA ALA A 707 -35.67 19.25 -25.78
C ALA A 707 -35.10 20.62 -26.17
N GLY A 708 -34.34 20.65 -27.27
CA GLY A 708 -33.56 21.82 -27.69
C GLY A 708 -32.29 21.96 -26.86
N VAL A 709 -31.14 22.04 -27.54
CA VAL A 709 -29.82 22.13 -26.91
C VAL A 709 -29.76 23.26 -25.87
N GLY A 710 -30.26 24.44 -26.21
CA GLY A 710 -30.24 25.60 -25.30
C GLY A 710 -31.02 25.39 -24.00
N ALA A 711 -32.15 24.67 -24.02
CA ALA A 711 -32.94 24.40 -22.81
C ALA A 711 -32.24 23.38 -21.90
N VAL A 712 -31.63 22.35 -22.50
CA VAL A 712 -30.82 21.35 -21.78
C VAL A 712 -29.64 22.03 -21.09
N LEU A 713 -28.87 22.86 -21.81
CA LEU A 713 -27.70 23.54 -21.25
C LEU A 713 -28.07 24.49 -20.10
N ARG A 714 -29.22 25.20 -20.18
CA ARG A 714 -29.70 26.04 -19.08
C ARG A 714 -30.02 25.23 -17.81
N ARG A 715 -30.72 24.11 -17.97
CA ARG A 715 -31.05 23.23 -16.84
C ARG A 715 -29.83 22.59 -16.18
N MET A 716 -28.77 22.31 -16.95
CA MET A 716 -27.49 21.89 -16.39
C MET A 716 -26.89 22.97 -15.49
N ILE A 717 -26.94 24.24 -15.92
CA ILE A 717 -26.48 25.39 -15.12
C ILE A 717 -27.36 25.59 -13.86
N ASP A 718 -28.65 25.32 -13.94
CA ASP A 718 -29.54 25.39 -12.77
C ASP A 718 -29.20 24.32 -11.72
N ARG A 719 -28.64 23.20 -12.15
CA ARG A 719 -28.14 22.11 -11.27
C ARG A 719 -26.69 22.27 -10.82
N LYS A 720 -26.12 23.48 -10.94
CA LYS A 720 -24.72 23.77 -10.55
C LYS A 720 -24.37 23.41 -9.10
N ALA A 721 -25.35 23.36 -8.18
CA ALA A 721 -25.12 22.95 -6.80
C ALA A 721 -24.43 21.57 -6.70
N PHE A 722 -24.81 20.60 -7.54
CA PHE A 722 -24.16 19.29 -7.58
C PHE A 722 -22.71 19.37 -8.03
N ALA A 723 -22.42 20.15 -9.07
CA ALA A 723 -21.08 20.31 -9.60
C ALA A 723 -20.17 21.05 -8.60
N VAL A 724 -20.68 22.09 -7.94
CA VAL A 724 -19.96 22.87 -6.92
C VAL A 724 -19.60 22.00 -5.72
N VAL A 725 -20.57 21.25 -5.20
CA VAL A 725 -20.34 20.35 -4.07
C VAL A 725 -19.41 19.20 -4.46
N GLY A 726 -19.59 18.61 -5.65
CA GLY A 726 -18.69 17.58 -6.17
C GLY A 726 -17.25 18.09 -6.30
N ALA A 727 -17.05 19.28 -6.86
CA ALA A 727 -15.73 19.92 -6.94
C ALA A 727 -15.16 20.25 -5.56
N GLY A 728 -15.99 20.73 -4.63
CA GLY A 728 -15.60 21.03 -3.25
C GLY A 728 -15.11 19.81 -2.49
N ILE A 729 -15.83 18.68 -2.62
CA ILE A 729 -15.42 17.41 -2.02
C ILE A 729 -14.15 16.88 -2.68
N ALA A 730 -14.07 16.87 -4.01
CA ALA A 730 -12.86 16.42 -4.72
C ALA A 730 -11.62 17.25 -4.35
N PHE A 731 -11.78 18.57 -4.20
CA PHE A 731 -10.73 19.45 -3.73
C PHE A 731 -10.36 19.16 -2.27
N LEU A 732 -11.30 19.27 -1.32
CA LEU A 732 -11.00 19.20 0.11
C LEU A 732 -10.53 17.80 0.52
N VAL A 733 -11.23 16.76 0.09
CA VAL A 733 -10.87 15.37 0.40
C VAL A 733 -9.59 14.98 -0.32
N GLY A 734 -9.40 15.40 -1.58
CA GLY A 734 -8.17 15.17 -2.33
C GLY A 734 -6.96 15.88 -1.72
N LEU A 735 -7.11 17.12 -1.28
CA LEU A 735 -6.07 17.89 -0.60
C LEU A 735 -5.67 17.25 0.73
N ILE A 736 -6.66 16.85 1.54
CA ILE A 736 -6.43 16.13 2.80
C ILE A 736 -5.75 14.80 2.51
N ALA A 737 -6.22 14.02 1.51
CA ALA A 737 -5.57 12.78 1.10
C ALA A 737 -4.09 12.97 0.73
N TYR A 738 -3.80 14.06 0.04
CA TYR A 738 -2.47 14.34 -0.44
C TYR A 738 -1.50 14.82 0.66
N TYR A 739 -1.97 15.58 1.66
CA TYR A 739 -1.08 16.18 2.67
C TYR A 739 -1.20 15.59 4.08
N ALA A 740 -2.26 14.84 4.38
CA ALA A 740 -2.43 14.29 5.72
C ALA A 740 -1.34 13.25 6.00
N PRO A 741 -0.56 13.41 7.08
CA PRO A 741 0.60 12.55 7.38
C PRO A 741 0.21 11.16 7.90
N ILE A 742 -1.09 10.85 7.91
CA ILE A 742 -1.67 9.62 8.45
C ILE A 742 -1.80 8.51 7.41
N TRP A 743 -1.61 8.81 6.11
CA TRP A 743 -1.82 7.86 5.03
C TRP A 743 -0.58 7.73 4.15
N ASP A 744 -0.16 6.48 3.95
CA ASP A 744 0.91 6.14 3.04
C ASP A 744 0.44 6.28 1.58
N LYS A 745 1.13 7.15 0.83
CA LYS A 745 0.90 7.38 -0.60
C LYS A 745 1.65 6.37 -1.47
N GLY A 746 2.60 5.63 -0.90
CA GLY A 746 3.41 4.65 -1.58
C GLY A 746 2.62 3.47 -2.13
N ILE A 747 3.21 2.81 -3.12
CA ILE A 747 2.70 1.56 -3.69
C ILE A 747 3.34 0.40 -2.91
N ASN A 748 2.53 -0.29 -2.10
CA ASN A 748 2.96 -1.36 -1.21
C ASN A 748 2.39 -2.73 -1.61
N PRO A 749 3.07 -3.83 -1.26
CA PRO A 749 2.53 -5.18 -1.42
C PRO A 749 1.23 -5.36 -0.64
N LEU A 750 0.28 -6.11 -1.22
CA LEU A 750 -0.94 -6.52 -0.52
C LEU A 750 -0.64 -7.53 0.58
N MET A 751 -1.34 -7.39 1.71
CA MET A 751 -1.41 -8.44 2.73
C MET A 751 -1.90 -9.76 2.11
N PRO A 752 -1.39 -10.93 2.53
CA PRO A 752 -1.70 -12.21 1.89
C PRO A 752 -3.20 -12.49 1.73
N VAL A 753 -4.02 -12.17 2.73
CA VAL A 753 -5.48 -12.36 2.70
C VAL A 753 -6.19 -11.48 1.67
N LEU A 754 -5.58 -10.37 1.24
CA LEU A 754 -6.15 -9.44 0.26
C LEU A 754 -5.79 -9.81 -1.19
N ARG A 755 -5.04 -10.90 -1.40
CA ARG A 755 -4.60 -11.32 -2.74
C ARG A 755 -5.70 -12.03 -3.55
N ASP A 756 -6.67 -12.65 -2.89
CA ASP A 756 -7.86 -13.22 -3.52
C ASP A 756 -8.92 -12.13 -3.77
N ASN A 757 -8.93 -11.62 -5.00
CA ASN A 757 -9.36 -10.24 -5.24
C ASN A 757 -10.81 -10.03 -5.71
N PHE A 758 -11.55 -11.05 -6.14
CA PHE A 758 -12.83 -10.81 -6.81
C PHE A 758 -13.89 -10.19 -5.88
N TRP A 759 -14.24 -10.87 -4.78
CA TRP A 759 -15.24 -10.39 -3.84
C TRP A 759 -14.78 -9.16 -3.07
N LEU A 760 -13.48 -9.11 -2.71
CA LEU A 760 -12.89 -7.96 -2.05
C LEU A 760 -13.00 -6.71 -2.93
N THR A 761 -12.60 -6.80 -4.20
CA THR A 761 -12.67 -5.66 -5.14
C THR A 761 -14.09 -5.15 -5.29
N LEU A 762 -15.06 -6.06 -5.51
CA LEU A 762 -16.46 -5.69 -5.63
C LEU A 762 -17.00 -5.03 -4.35
N HIS A 763 -16.68 -5.61 -3.18
CA HIS A 763 -17.06 -5.05 -1.88
C HIS A 763 -16.50 -3.64 -1.71
N VAL A 764 -15.18 -3.47 -1.83
CA VAL A 764 -14.52 -2.21 -1.51
C VAL A 764 -14.91 -1.11 -2.49
N LEU A 765 -15.01 -1.40 -3.79
CA LEU A 765 -15.48 -0.41 -4.78
C LEU A 765 -16.95 -0.01 -4.53
N THR A 766 -17.81 -0.96 -4.18
CA THR A 766 -19.23 -0.68 -3.91
C THR A 766 -19.43 0.13 -2.64
N ILE A 767 -18.75 -0.25 -1.55
CA ILE A 767 -18.87 0.43 -0.26
C ILE A 767 -18.26 1.84 -0.30
N THR A 768 -17.10 2.02 -0.95
CA THR A 768 -16.49 3.34 -1.11
C THR A 768 -17.29 4.23 -2.06
N ALA A 769 -17.96 3.66 -3.08
CA ALA A 769 -18.90 4.41 -3.89
C ALA A 769 -20.12 4.89 -3.10
N SER A 770 -20.62 4.07 -2.16
CA SER A 770 -21.65 4.50 -1.19
C SER A 770 -21.17 5.69 -0.36
N TYR A 771 -19.94 5.62 0.16
CA TYR A 771 -19.36 6.72 0.92
C TYR A 771 -19.27 7.99 0.08
N GLY A 772 -18.86 7.90 -1.19
CA GLY A 772 -18.88 9.03 -2.13
C GLY A 772 -20.27 9.66 -2.29
N ALA A 773 -21.32 8.85 -2.43
CA ALA A 773 -22.70 9.33 -2.47
C ALA A 773 -23.15 9.97 -1.13
N GLY A 774 -22.71 9.40 0.00
CA GLY A 774 -22.93 9.94 1.34
C GLY A 774 -22.23 11.30 1.54
N PHE A 775 -21.00 11.45 1.07
CA PHE A 775 -20.25 12.70 1.09
C PHE A 775 -20.90 13.76 0.19
N LEU A 776 -21.42 13.38 -0.97
CA LEU A 776 -22.20 14.29 -1.82
C LEU A 776 -23.47 14.79 -1.09
N ALA A 777 -24.21 13.89 -0.43
CA ALA A 777 -25.37 14.25 0.39
C ALA A 777 -24.98 15.17 1.56
N TRP A 778 -23.87 14.88 2.25
CA TRP A 778 -23.31 15.72 3.30
C TRP A 778 -22.96 17.12 2.78
N GLY A 779 -22.24 17.24 1.66
CA GLY A 779 -21.85 18.53 1.11
C GLY A 779 -23.06 19.37 0.65
N LEU A 780 -24.09 18.74 0.09
CA LEU A 780 -25.38 19.40 -0.19
C LEU A 780 -26.10 19.82 1.10
N GLY A 781 -26.03 19.00 2.15
CA GLY A 781 -26.52 19.31 3.49
C GLY A 781 -25.80 20.51 4.10
N ILE A 782 -24.46 20.57 4.01
CA ILE A 782 -23.66 21.72 4.46
C ILE A 782 -24.04 22.99 3.68
N ALA A 783 -24.23 22.89 2.36
CA ALA A 783 -24.71 24.02 1.55
C ALA A 783 -26.10 24.51 2.03
N ALA A 784 -27.03 23.58 2.32
CA ALA A 784 -28.34 23.91 2.88
C ALA A 784 -28.24 24.53 4.29
N MET A 785 -27.37 24.02 5.17
CA MET A 785 -27.11 24.61 6.49
C MET A 785 -26.56 26.03 6.36
N GLY A 786 -25.68 26.29 5.40
CA GLY A 786 -25.19 27.63 5.09
C GLY A 786 -26.32 28.59 4.69
N HIS A 787 -27.29 28.12 3.89
CA HIS A 787 -28.49 28.90 3.56
C HIS A 787 -29.37 29.15 4.80
N TYR A 788 -29.55 28.18 5.70
CA TYR A 788 -30.30 28.42 6.94
C TYR A 788 -29.59 29.39 7.90
N LEU A 789 -28.25 29.39 7.91
CA LEU A 789 -27.46 30.29 8.76
C LEU A 789 -27.42 31.73 8.24
N LEU A 790 -27.21 31.90 6.93
CA LEU A 790 -26.87 33.20 6.32
C LEU A 790 -27.95 33.73 5.36
N GLY A 791 -28.90 32.88 4.97
CA GLY A 791 -29.94 33.21 3.99
C GLY A 791 -31.10 34.01 4.58
N ARG A 792 -31.86 34.64 3.68
CA ARG A 792 -33.08 35.35 4.03
C ARG A 792 -34.23 34.36 4.17
N TYR A 793 -34.90 34.39 5.32
CA TYR A 793 -36.13 33.65 5.56
C TYR A 793 -37.29 34.33 4.83
N ARG A 794 -38.25 33.52 4.38
CA ARG A 794 -39.43 34.01 3.64
C ARG A 794 -40.54 34.29 4.64
N ASP A 795 -41.26 35.39 4.47
CA ASP A 795 -42.41 35.67 5.31
C ASP A 795 -43.54 34.65 5.05
N GLY A 796 -44.27 34.29 6.11
CA GLY A 796 -45.43 33.39 6.02
C GLY A 796 -46.64 34.10 5.43
N ASP A 797 -47.51 33.33 4.76
CA ASP A 797 -48.75 33.87 4.21
C ASP A 797 -49.71 34.27 5.36
N PRO A 798 -50.20 35.53 5.40
CA PRO A 798 -51.17 35.97 6.41
C PRO A 798 -52.49 35.16 6.41
N SER A 799 -52.80 34.48 5.31
CA SER A 799 -54.04 33.70 5.13
C SER A 799 -54.01 32.30 5.79
N GLU A 800 -52.84 31.82 6.24
CA GLU A 800 -52.69 30.48 6.85
C GLU A 800 -53.09 30.40 8.33
N GLY A 801 -53.73 31.43 8.90
CA GLY A 801 -54.43 31.32 10.19
C GLY A 801 -53.52 30.96 11.38
N GLY A 802 -52.44 31.72 11.57
CA GLY A 802 -51.55 31.63 12.72
C GLY A 802 -50.50 32.75 12.65
N ALA A 803 -49.93 33.18 13.79
CA ALA A 803 -48.90 34.23 13.83
C ALA A 803 -47.86 33.99 12.73
N ALA A 804 -47.71 34.93 11.78
CA ALA A 804 -47.00 34.76 10.51
C ALA A 804 -45.62 34.07 10.68
N ARG A 805 -45.59 32.74 10.57
CA ARG A 805 -44.36 31.95 10.76
C ARG A 805 -43.55 32.06 9.50
N ARG A 806 -42.28 32.43 9.63
CA ARG A 806 -41.37 32.48 8.49
C ARG A 806 -41.04 31.08 8.00
N HIS A 807 -40.88 30.95 6.69
CA HIS A 807 -40.44 29.74 6.02
C HIS A 807 -38.94 29.77 5.77
N GLY A 808 -38.35 28.59 5.64
CA GLY A 808 -36.94 28.44 5.28
C GLY A 808 -36.59 29.10 3.94
N PRO A 809 -35.29 29.32 3.66
CA PRO A 809 -34.84 29.85 2.38
C PRO A 809 -35.28 28.98 1.20
N ALA A 810 -35.74 29.59 0.10
CA ALA A 810 -36.25 28.86 -1.08
C ALA A 810 -35.23 27.87 -1.68
N ALA A 811 -33.94 28.19 -1.63
CA ALA A 811 -32.88 27.30 -2.14
C ALA A 811 -32.84 25.94 -1.41
N CYS A 812 -33.30 25.87 -0.15
CA CYS A 812 -33.30 24.65 0.63
C CYS A 812 -34.33 23.62 0.14
N GLU A 813 -35.43 24.05 -0.51
CA GLU A 813 -36.42 23.15 -1.09
C GLU A 813 -35.78 22.31 -2.23
N THR A 814 -35.07 22.97 -3.15
CA THR A 814 -34.34 22.30 -4.24
C THR A 814 -33.20 21.42 -3.70
N LEU A 815 -32.40 21.94 -2.74
CA LEU A 815 -31.31 21.17 -2.14
C LEU A 815 -31.81 19.93 -1.38
N SER A 816 -32.96 20.02 -0.70
CA SER A 816 -33.62 18.90 -0.03
C SER A 816 -33.91 17.74 -0.99
N GLY A 817 -34.44 18.06 -2.19
CA GLY A 817 -34.63 17.05 -3.25
C GLY A 817 -33.32 16.40 -3.68
N PHE A 818 -32.25 17.18 -3.83
CA PHE A 818 -30.92 16.67 -4.22
C PHE A 818 -30.29 15.80 -3.14
N ILE A 819 -30.43 16.19 -1.88
CA ILE A 819 -29.98 15.43 -0.71
C ILE A 819 -30.71 14.09 -0.67
N TYR A 820 -32.04 14.09 -0.80
CA TYR A 820 -32.84 12.87 -0.80
C TYR A 820 -32.37 11.86 -1.86
N ARG A 821 -32.15 12.32 -3.11
CA ARG A 821 -31.65 11.46 -4.19
C ARG A 821 -30.25 10.92 -3.91
N SER A 822 -29.37 11.74 -3.33
CA SER A 822 -28.01 11.32 -3.00
C SER A 822 -27.99 10.26 -1.88
N ILE A 823 -28.85 10.41 -0.87
CA ILE A 823 -29.03 9.42 0.21
C ILE A 823 -29.60 8.11 -0.35
N GLN A 824 -30.54 8.15 -1.30
CA GLN A 824 -31.04 6.92 -1.95
C GLN A 824 -29.93 6.12 -2.61
N VAL A 825 -29.03 6.78 -3.35
CA VAL A 825 -27.86 6.12 -3.96
C VAL A 825 -26.92 5.58 -2.89
N ALA A 826 -26.64 6.35 -1.85
CA ALA A 826 -25.80 5.91 -0.73
C ALA A 826 -26.36 4.65 -0.07
N VAL A 827 -27.65 4.60 0.26
CA VAL A 827 -28.29 3.44 0.92
C VAL A 827 -28.22 2.18 0.06
N VAL A 828 -28.53 2.28 -1.23
CA VAL A 828 -28.51 1.12 -2.13
C VAL A 828 -27.11 0.52 -2.21
N LEU A 829 -26.09 1.37 -2.37
CA LEU A 829 -24.70 0.93 -2.41
C LEU A 829 -24.18 0.48 -1.04
N LEU A 830 -24.65 1.10 0.06
CA LEU A 830 -24.25 0.73 1.42
C LEU A 830 -24.74 -0.67 1.78
N ALA A 831 -26.01 -0.95 1.47
CA ALA A 831 -26.62 -2.25 1.69
C ALA A 831 -25.92 -3.33 0.84
N ALA A 832 -25.75 -3.06 -0.46
CA ALA A 832 -25.07 -3.98 -1.37
C ALA A 832 -23.61 -4.23 -0.94
N GLY A 833 -22.87 -3.17 -0.61
CA GLY A 833 -21.49 -3.26 -0.13
C GLY A 833 -21.39 -4.06 1.16
N THR A 834 -22.29 -3.86 2.13
CA THR A 834 -22.29 -4.61 3.41
C THR A 834 -22.49 -6.11 3.16
N ILE A 835 -23.41 -6.49 2.26
CA ILE A 835 -23.65 -7.89 1.89
C ILE A 835 -22.42 -8.48 1.17
N LEU A 836 -21.84 -7.75 0.22
CA LEU A 836 -20.62 -8.17 -0.49
C LEU A 836 -19.44 -8.37 0.47
N GLY A 837 -19.37 -7.56 1.54
CA GLY A 837 -18.36 -7.69 2.59
C GLY A 837 -18.50 -9.01 3.35
N GLY A 838 -19.74 -9.39 3.71
CA GLY A 838 -20.00 -10.68 4.34
C GLY A 838 -19.67 -11.88 3.44
N LEU A 839 -19.93 -11.79 2.13
CA LEU A 839 -19.52 -12.82 1.17
C LEU A 839 -18.00 -12.98 1.09
N TRP A 840 -17.27 -11.86 1.08
CA TRP A 840 -15.81 -11.89 1.11
C TRP A 840 -15.26 -12.46 2.43
N ALA A 841 -15.87 -12.10 3.58
CA ALA A 841 -15.49 -12.62 4.89
C ALA A 841 -15.70 -14.14 4.99
N ASP A 842 -16.77 -14.66 4.37
CA ASP A 842 -17.03 -16.10 4.30
C ASP A 842 -15.94 -16.84 3.53
N VAL A 843 -15.56 -16.30 2.36
CA VAL A 843 -14.51 -16.88 1.51
C VAL A 843 -13.14 -16.81 2.20
N SER A 844 -12.86 -15.75 2.95
CA SER A 844 -11.53 -15.49 3.52
C SER A 844 -11.32 -16.12 4.90
N TRP A 845 -12.36 -16.16 5.73
CA TRP A 845 -12.28 -16.59 7.14
C TRP A 845 -13.29 -17.68 7.51
N GLY A 846 -14.10 -18.15 6.55
CA GLY A 846 -15.08 -19.21 6.77
C GLY A 846 -16.34 -18.79 7.55
N ARG A 847 -16.60 -17.48 7.66
CA ARG A 847 -17.83 -16.95 8.29
C ARG A 847 -18.40 -15.73 7.56
N PHE A 848 -19.71 -15.68 7.34
CA PHE A 848 -20.38 -14.55 6.70
C PHE A 848 -20.41 -13.27 7.57
N TRP A 849 -20.53 -13.42 8.89
CA TRP A 849 -20.62 -12.32 9.85
C TRP A 849 -20.13 -12.77 11.22
N GLY A 850 -19.55 -11.88 12.00
CA GLY A 850 -18.93 -12.15 13.30
C GLY A 850 -18.98 -11.01 14.31
N TRP A 851 -19.77 -9.96 14.06
CA TRP A 851 -20.06 -8.88 15.00
C TRP A 851 -18.82 -8.10 15.48
N ASP A 852 -17.76 -8.07 14.69
CA ASP A 852 -16.63 -7.21 15.01
C ASP A 852 -16.99 -5.73 14.83
N PRO A 853 -16.23 -4.79 15.43
CA PRO A 853 -16.59 -3.38 15.44
C PRO A 853 -16.86 -2.80 14.04
N LYS A 854 -16.16 -3.23 12.97
CA LYS A 854 -16.43 -2.73 11.62
C LYS A 854 -17.75 -3.21 11.08
N GLU A 855 -18.03 -4.51 11.22
CA GLU A 855 -19.30 -5.10 10.83
C GLU A 855 -20.48 -4.43 11.55
N VAL A 856 -20.36 -4.20 12.87
CA VAL A 856 -21.38 -3.50 13.67
C VAL A 856 -21.62 -2.07 13.18
N TRP A 857 -20.54 -1.30 12.96
CA TRP A 857 -20.67 0.08 12.49
C TRP A 857 -21.18 0.19 11.04
N ALA A 858 -20.91 -0.82 10.19
CA ALA A 858 -21.53 -0.90 8.87
C ALA A 858 -23.05 -1.06 8.98
N LEU A 859 -23.54 -1.93 9.87
CA LEU A 859 -24.97 -2.09 10.15
C LEU A 859 -25.59 -0.82 10.73
N ILE A 860 -24.95 -0.19 11.72
CA ILE A 860 -25.43 1.08 12.32
C ILE A 860 -25.56 2.16 11.24
N SER A 861 -24.55 2.29 10.37
CA SER A 861 -24.57 3.26 9.26
C SER A 861 -25.75 3.02 8.32
N LEU A 862 -25.99 1.76 7.95
CA LEU A 862 -27.11 1.39 7.11
C LEU A 862 -28.46 1.75 7.76
N LEU A 863 -28.65 1.41 9.04
CA LEU A 863 -29.88 1.71 9.77
C LEU A 863 -30.14 3.21 9.91
N ILE A 864 -29.12 4.02 10.17
CA ILE A 864 -29.24 5.48 10.25
C ILE A 864 -29.70 6.05 8.91
N TYR A 865 -29.02 5.70 7.81
CA TYR A 865 -29.36 6.21 6.48
C TYR A 865 -30.76 5.75 6.02
N VAL A 866 -31.13 4.49 6.29
CA VAL A 866 -32.49 3.97 6.02
C VAL A 866 -33.51 4.71 6.87
N GLY A 867 -33.21 4.98 8.14
CA GLY A 867 -34.06 5.76 9.04
C GLY A 867 -34.35 7.16 8.48
N VAL A 868 -33.34 7.86 7.99
CA VAL A 868 -33.51 9.19 7.35
C VAL A 868 -34.45 9.10 6.13
N LEU A 869 -34.30 8.08 5.28
CA LEU A 869 -35.22 7.89 4.15
C LEU A 869 -36.65 7.56 4.62
N HIS A 870 -36.78 6.67 5.60
CA HIS A 870 -38.08 6.26 6.14
C HIS A 870 -38.84 7.46 6.73
N PHE A 871 -38.19 8.26 7.57
CA PHE A 871 -38.83 9.43 8.18
C PHE A 871 -39.11 10.55 7.19
N ARG A 872 -38.38 10.64 6.06
CA ARG A 872 -38.76 11.54 4.96
C ARG A 872 -40.03 11.06 4.25
N ILE A 873 -40.17 9.76 4.02
CA ILE A 873 -41.35 9.17 3.36
C ILE A 873 -42.61 9.34 4.22
N THR A 874 -42.49 9.18 5.55
CA THR A 874 -43.62 9.37 6.47
C THR A 874 -43.98 10.84 6.73
N GLY A 875 -43.27 11.79 6.10
CA GLY A 875 -43.51 13.23 6.28
C GLY A 875 -42.96 13.82 7.58
N VAL A 876 -42.28 13.03 8.40
CA VAL A 876 -41.66 13.47 9.67
C VAL A 876 -40.46 14.39 9.39
N LEU A 877 -39.58 14.02 8.46
CA LEU A 877 -38.44 14.86 8.07
C LEU A 877 -38.82 15.82 6.94
N ARG A 878 -38.96 17.10 7.29
CA ARG A 878 -39.03 18.22 6.33
C ARG A 878 -37.63 18.65 5.89
N ASP A 879 -37.54 19.70 5.08
CA ASP A 879 -36.31 20.06 4.37
C ASP A 879 -35.14 20.40 5.28
N PHE A 880 -35.37 21.15 6.36
CA PHE A 880 -34.34 21.43 7.37
C PHE A 880 -33.82 20.14 8.00
N SER A 881 -34.73 19.30 8.49
CA SER A 881 -34.39 18.08 9.22
C SER A 881 -33.79 16.99 8.30
N LEU A 882 -34.14 16.97 7.01
CA LEU A 882 -33.48 16.12 6.02
C LEU A 882 -32.04 16.58 5.76
N ALA A 883 -31.83 17.89 5.62
CA ALA A 883 -30.50 18.44 5.45
C ALA A 883 -29.61 18.23 6.69
N ALA A 884 -30.16 18.45 7.89
CA ALA A 884 -29.49 18.12 9.14
C ALA A 884 -29.22 16.60 9.25
N GLY A 885 -30.19 15.77 8.88
CA GLY A 885 -30.04 14.32 8.82
C GLY A 885 -28.90 13.87 7.91
N ALA A 886 -28.73 14.50 6.74
CA ALA A 886 -27.61 14.23 5.85
C ALA A 886 -26.26 14.59 6.47
N VAL A 887 -26.18 15.72 7.18
CA VAL A 887 -24.96 16.17 7.86
C VAL A 887 -24.61 15.29 9.05
N VAL A 888 -25.60 14.79 9.80
CA VAL A 888 -25.36 13.91 10.93
C VAL A 888 -25.03 12.48 10.48
N SER A 889 -25.72 11.97 9.45
CA SER A 889 -25.58 10.56 9.05
C SER A 889 -24.18 10.20 8.55
N ILE A 890 -23.46 11.12 7.91
CA ILE A 890 -22.08 10.87 7.44
C ILE A 890 -21.13 10.51 8.59
N THR A 891 -21.43 10.94 9.82
CA THR A 891 -20.68 10.59 11.03
C THR A 891 -20.61 9.08 11.23
N ALA A 892 -21.68 8.35 10.95
CA ALA A 892 -21.71 6.89 11.08
C ALA A 892 -20.77 6.22 10.05
N ILE A 893 -20.79 6.70 8.80
CA ILE A 893 -19.87 6.23 7.75
C ILE A 893 -18.42 6.52 8.12
N VAL A 894 -18.10 7.73 8.58
CA VAL A 894 -16.72 8.09 8.99
C VAL A 894 -16.29 7.24 10.19
N MET A 895 -17.20 6.94 11.11
CA MET A 895 -16.92 6.04 12.23
C MET A 895 -16.64 4.60 11.76
N ALA A 896 -17.45 4.04 10.85
CA ALA A 896 -17.23 2.71 10.28
C ALA A 896 -15.93 2.62 9.47
N TRP A 897 -15.63 3.65 8.68
CA TRP A 897 -14.50 3.67 7.76
C TRP A 897 -13.17 3.99 8.44
N TRP A 898 -13.12 5.05 9.26
CA TRP A 898 -11.91 5.52 9.94
C TRP A 898 -11.96 5.32 11.44
N GLY A 899 -13.06 5.68 12.09
CA GLY A 899 -13.17 5.69 13.53
C GLY A 899 -12.83 4.34 14.16
N VAL A 900 -13.27 3.23 13.58
CA VAL A 900 -12.97 1.89 14.13
C VAL A 900 -11.47 1.60 14.15
N ASN A 901 -10.74 2.01 13.11
CA ASN A 901 -9.29 1.78 13.05
C ASN A 901 -8.52 2.55 14.13
N TYR A 902 -8.97 3.77 14.45
CA TYR A 902 -8.25 4.67 15.37
C TYR A 902 -8.74 4.58 16.83
N PHE A 903 -10.02 4.31 17.08
CA PHE A 903 -10.58 4.24 18.43
C PHE A 903 -10.61 2.84 19.02
N PHE A 904 -10.80 1.80 18.19
CA PHE A 904 -11.01 0.44 18.68
C PHE A 904 -9.85 -0.51 18.37
N GLY A 905 -9.00 -0.20 17.39
CA GLY A 905 -7.67 -0.82 17.14
C GLY A 905 -7.62 -2.34 16.99
N SER A 906 -8.75 -3.03 17.06
CA SER A 906 -8.87 -4.48 17.21
C SER A 906 -9.93 -5.02 16.25
N GLY A 907 -9.59 -6.13 15.57
CA GLY A 907 -10.46 -6.81 14.60
C GLY A 907 -9.71 -7.23 13.34
N MET A 908 -10.16 -8.32 12.70
CA MET A 908 -9.53 -8.90 11.50
C MET A 908 -9.58 -7.98 10.27
N HIS A 909 -10.39 -6.92 10.32
CA HIS A 909 -10.55 -5.92 9.26
C HIS A 909 -9.71 -4.64 9.43
N SER A 910 -8.90 -4.52 10.49
CA SER A 910 -8.13 -3.29 10.75
C SER A 910 -6.80 -3.30 9.99
N TYR A 911 -6.78 -2.66 8.81
CA TYR A 911 -5.62 -2.66 7.89
C TYR A 911 -4.91 -1.31 7.77
N GLY A 912 -5.30 -0.31 8.55
CA GLY A 912 -4.73 1.03 8.52
C GLY A 912 -4.84 1.70 9.88
N SER A 913 -3.90 1.43 10.77
CA SER A 913 -3.74 2.11 12.05
C SER A 913 -2.64 3.17 11.95
N GLY A 914 -2.84 4.32 12.59
CA GLY A 914 -1.89 5.43 12.60
C GLY A 914 -2.10 6.31 13.82
N GLU A 915 -1.04 6.97 14.29
CA GLU A 915 -1.13 7.84 15.46
C GLU A 915 -1.83 9.16 15.12
N GLY A 916 -2.68 9.67 16.02
CA GLY A 916 -3.35 10.97 15.87
C GLY A 916 -4.62 11.01 14.99
N GLY A 917 -4.93 9.94 14.26
CA GLY A 917 -6.12 9.84 13.40
C GLY A 917 -7.46 10.08 14.12
N GLY A 918 -7.55 9.66 15.39
CA GLY A 918 -8.76 9.82 16.21
C GLY A 918 -9.18 11.28 16.41
N TRP A 919 -8.22 12.22 16.50
CA TRP A 919 -8.52 13.64 16.67
C TRP A 919 -9.12 14.27 15.42
N TYR A 920 -8.70 13.83 14.23
CA TYR A 920 -9.31 14.27 12.97
C TYR A 920 -10.76 13.79 12.87
N VAL A 921 -11.02 12.53 13.26
CA VAL A 921 -12.39 11.99 13.30
C VAL A 921 -13.23 12.76 14.32
N ALA A 922 -12.76 12.90 15.56
CA ALA A 922 -13.48 13.63 16.61
C ALA A 922 -13.76 15.08 16.22
N GLY A 923 -12.78 15.77 15.63
CA GLY A 923 -12.93 17.14 15.13
C GLY A 923 -13.97 17.25 14.01
N PHE A 924 -13.93 16.35 13.01
CA PHE A 924 -14.93 16.31 11.94
C PHE A 924 -16.35 16.10 12.49
N LEU A 925 -16.51 15.17 13.44
CA LEU A 925 -17.77 14.92 14.15
C LEU A 925 -18.27 16.19 14.87
N ALA A 926 -17.41 16.79 15.69
CA ALA A 926 -17.75 17.99 16.46
C ALA A 926 -18.21 19.14 15.55
N VAL A 927 -17.48 19.39 14.45
CA VAL A 927 -17.85 20.45 13.49
C VAL A 927 -19.24 20.20 12.88
N ASN A 928 -19.56 18.96 12.48
CA ASN A 928 -20.87 18.63 11.94
C ASN A 928 -22.01 18.93 12.94
N PHE A 929 -21.86 18.50 14.20
CA PHE A 929 -22.85 18.77 15.24
C PHE A 929 -22.97 20.26 15.56
N LEU A 930 -21.85 21.00 15.61
CA LEU A 930 -21.85 22.45 15.85
C LEU A 930 -22.55 23.22 14.73
N VAL A 931 -22.29 22.87 13.46
CA VAL A 931 -22.95 23.49 12.30
C VAL A 931 -24.46 23.24 12.34
N VAL A 932 -24.88 22.01 12.60
CA VAL A 932 -26.31 21.66 12.72
C VAL A 932 -26.96 22.38 13.90
N ALA A 933 -26.29 22.43 15.06
CA ALA A 933 -26.81 23.13 16.23
C ALA A 933 -26.97 24.64 15.98
N ALA A 934 -25.96 25.29 15.39
CA ALA A 934 -26.03 26.70 15.03
C ALA A 934 -27.18 26.98 14.05
N ALA A 935 -27.33 26.14 13.01
CA ALA A 935 -28.40 26.26 12.03
C ALA A 935 -29.79 26.02 12.67
N ALA A 936 -29.88 25.05 13.60
CA ALA A 936 -31.11 24.75 14.33
C ALA A 936 -31.53 25.91 15.23
N ILE A 937 -30.61 26.49 16.00
CA ILE A 937 -30.90 27.66 16.85
C ILE A 937 -31.43 28.82 16.01
N ARG A 938 -30.75 29.12 14.90
CA ARG A 938 -31.17 30.16 13.95
C ARG A 938 -32.56 29.88 13.37
N TYR A 939 -32.79 28.64 12.91
CA TYR A 939 -34.05 28.22 12.32
C TYR A 939 -35.20 28.32 13.30
N LEU A 940 -35.05 27.76 14.50
CA LEU A 940 -36.08 27.81 15.55
C LEU A 940 -36.41 29.23 15.98
N GLY A 941 -35.41 30.11 16.03
CA GLY A 941 -35.60 31.53 16.34
C GLY A 941 -36.44 32.29 15.31
N GLU A 942 -36.40 31.90 14.04
CA GLU A 942 -37.18 32.56 12.95
C GLU A 942 -38.54 31.91 12.71
N THR A 943 -38.63 30.58 12.84
CA THR A 943 -39.85 29.85 12.49
C THR A 943 -40.77 29.62 13.68
N GLY A 944 -40.31 29.91 14.91
CA GLY A 944 -41.09 29.75 16.15
C GLY A 944 -41.30 28.29 16.57
N GLY A 945 -40.49 27.35 16.06
CA GLY A 945 -40.56 25.92 16.40
C GLY A 945 -40.28 24.99 15.22
N LEU A 946 -40.07 23.70 15.52
CA LEU A 946 -40.04 22.66 14.48
C LEU A 946 -41.47 22.50 13.91
N PRO A 947 -41.60 22.26 12.60
CA PRO A 947 -42.90 21.98 12.01
C PRO A 947 -43.56 20.78 12.71
N ALA A 948 -44.84 20.88 13.04
CA ALA A 948 -45.57 19.76 13.63
C ALA A 948 -45.55 18.55 12.67
N PRO A 949 -45.37 17.32 13.19
CA PRO A 949 -45.56 16.11 12.39
C PRO A 949 -46.99 16.11 11.84
N ALA A 950 -47.16 15.70 10.58
CA ALA A 950 -48.51 15.58 10.01
C ALA A 950 -49.30 14.54 10.81
N ASP A 951 -50.55 14.86 11.15
CA ASP A 951 -51.43 13.96 11.89
C ASP A 951 -51.55 12.62 11.16
N ALA A 952 -51.16 11.54 11.83
CA ALA A 952 -51.11 10.19 11.28
C ALA A 952 -52.50 9.56 10.99
N GLY A 953 -53.57 10.36 10.94
CA GLY A 953 -54.95 9.94 10.83
C GLY A 953 -55.77 10.55 9.67
N GLY A 954 -55.17 11.41 8.83
CA GLY A 954 -55.82 11.86 7.61
C GLY A 954 -55.67 10.81 6.52
N GLU A 955 -56.78 10.42 5.86
CA GLU A 955 -56.76 9.61 4.64
C GLU A 955 -55.59 10.06 3.75
N ILE A 956 -54.78 9.09 3.32
CA ILE A 956 -53.72 9.32 2.33
C ILE A 956 -54.42 9.83 1.08
N ASP A 957 -54.53 11.16 0.95
CA ASP A 957 -54.99 11.79 -0.26
C ASP A 957 -53.96 11.46 -1.33
N SER A 958 -54.28 10.42 -2.10
CA SER A 958 -53.45 9.92 -3.21
C SER A 958 -53.13 11.01 -4.25
N ALA A 959 -53.81 12.17 -4.21
CA ALA A 959 -53.49 13.34 -5.02
C ALA A 959 -52.34 14.20 -4.46
N ARG A 960 -52.01 14.11 -3.16
CA ARG A 960 -50.92 14.92 -2.55
C ARG A 960 -49.52 14.32 -2.71
N VAL A 961 -49.42 13.03 -3.03
CA VAL A 961 -48.15 12.41 -3.44
C VAL A 961 -47.81 12.79 -4.89
N GLU A 962 -48.79 13.24 -5.68
CA GLU A 962 -48.57 13.79 -7.03
C GLU A 962 -48.29 15.31 -7.04
N THR A 963 -48.50 16.03 -5.94
CA THR A 963 -48.28 17.49 -5.87
C THR A 963 -47.07 17.87 -5.02
N VAL A 964 -45.89 17.50 -5.51
CA VAL A 964 -44.75 18.43 -5.42
C VAL A 964 -45.13 19.61 -6.34
N PRO A 965 -45.05 20.88 -5.92
CA PRO A 965 -45.44 21.99 -6.78
C PRO A 965 -44.73 21.89 -8.14
N ASP A 966 -45.55 22.01 -9.19
CA ASP A 966 -45.38 21.67 -10.60
C ASP A 966 -44.29 22.44 -11.37
N THR A 967 -43.16 22.74 -10.72
CA THR A 967 -41.95 23.25 -11.36
C THR A 967 -40.71 22.70 -10.64
N GLN A 968 -40.13 21.58 -11.11
CA GLN A 968 -38.67 21.31 -11.22
C GLN A 968 -38.30 19.86 -11.54
#